data_AF-A0A388JXI2-F1
#
_entry.id   AF-A0A388JXI2-F1
#
_cell.length_a   1.000
_cell.length_b   1.000
_cell.length_c   1.000
_cell.angle_alpha   90.00
_cell.angle_beta   90.00
_cell.angle_gamma   90.00
#
_symmetry.space_group_name_H-M   'P 1'
#
loop_
_entity.id
_entity.type
_entity.pdbx_description
1 polymer ?
#
loop_
_entity_poly.entity_id
_entity_poly.type
_entity_poly.pdbx_seq_one_letter_code
_entity_poly.pdbx_strand_id
1 'polypeptide(L)'
;MDAGVEVVDLHAYIAKIDREFKTQRYDDIDAPLLYVRIETGEATCIALIDCGASRNYMSQDFMVRAGLGPRVRRKSQPTQVTLADGHTHKSIDRCIDNVPMYFAPHASEAVSFDILDTKFDMILGMSWLRSEDHPVNFYRRTVHIRDRNGVLVPCTVAPPHPSVSCHVVSAASMRASIIRDYIEEMGVCFLHALPPQDASSTDSSSDPRITRLLDAYNYVFEGPHGVVPDRPICHEIILEDGAVPPRGCIYRMSEEELSVLRAQLDDLLEKGWIRPSSSPYGAPVLFVRKKNKDLRLCIDYCKLNEQTIRNAGPLPRIDDLLERLGGAKFFSKLDLKSGYHQLEIRKEDRYKTTRSLEEHVEYLRTVLERLRQAKYKANRDKCEFARQELEYLGHYVTPQGIRPLADKIEALRVWPEPTNTTDVRSFMGLAGYYQRFITGYSRIAAPMTRLQSPKVPFVFDDDARRSFQTLKTAMLMAPVRSIYDPTLPTRVTTDASDYGIGAVLEQHDGVDWHPVEYFSHKVPPINSLDDARKKELLAFDMALKRWRHFLLGRRRFTWDIQTKYGAIFDEDSGGNVAVTFGNDVEAIDAAKTHAVVIDRTHYGRIRVSDEDRIRFLHNQSTADFQILKQGQGCDTVFVTPTARTIDLATAYIMNSSVIVVTSPSLRHELVTTLDKYIFFADKVKVEDITDRTAMLSIIGPKSGEILEDMKAEAVVGTPYGTNMHFELFGEPVTIASGAGLASEGYTLIMTPDSAGLVWENLVGKGAVPMGEAAWEKLRILEGRPSPGKELTGDYNPLEAGLWKTISLTKGCYIGQETIARVITYDALKQQLWGLELEGLAEPGTIITAANSDEKVGKLTSFAEVDGKFFGLGYIKRTAGGEGMQVSVGGTKGLVVEVPYLTRSLTQ
;
A
#
# COMPACT_ATOMS: atom_id res chain seq x y z
N MET A 1 25.36 -45.94 -38.25
CA MET A 1 25.71 -47.03 -37.35
C MET A 1 25.76 -46.46 -35.95
N ASP A 2 24.88 -46.99 -35.13
CA ASP A 2 24.76 -47.04 -33.67
C ASP A 2 25.42 -46.01 -32.75
N ALA A 3 24.53 -45.60 -31.84
CA ALA A 3 24.73 -44.94 -30.56
C ALA A 3 25.84 -45.57 -29.71
N GLY A 4 26.64 -44.71 -29.08
CA GLY A 4 27.40 -45.01 -27.88
C GLY A 4 26.96 -44.07 -26.77
N VAL A 5 26.11 -44.57 -25.86
CA VAL A 5 25.78 -43.93 -24.59
C VAL A 5 26.82 -44.42 -23.58
N GLU A 6 27.65 -43.52 -23.05
CA GLU A 6 28.40 -43.77 -21.82
C GLU A 6 27.51 -43.43 -20.61
N VAL A 7 27.21 -44.45 -19.80
CA VAL A 7 26.55 -44.31 -18.51
C VAL A 7 27.63 -44.05 -17.46
N VAL A 8 27.66 -42.83 -16.92
CA VAL A 8 28.47 -42.51 -15.73
C VAL A 8 27.66 -42.84 -14.48
N ASP A 9 28.25 -43.64 -13.60
CA ASP A 9 27.67 -44.10 -12.34
C ASP A 9 27.36 -42.93 -11.39
N LEU A 10 26.07 -42.74 -11.14
CA LEU A 10 25.51 -41.68 -10.31
C LEU A 10 26.06 -41.71 -8.86
N HIS A 11 26.50 -42.87 -8.35
CA HIS A 11 26.98 -42.97 -6.97
C HIS A 11 28.35 -42.32 -6.75
N ALA A 12 29.24 -42.34 -7.74
CA ALA A 12 30.54 -41.66 -7.66
C ALA A 12 30.40 -40.14 -7.79
N TYR A 13 29.39 -39.67 -8.52
CA TYR A 13 29.05 -38.26 -8.66
C TYR A 13 28.42 -37.69 -7.38
N ILE A 14 27.52 -38.46 -6.74
CA ILE A 14 26.87 -38.07 -5.48
C ILE A 14 27.86 -38.05 -4.31
N ALA A 15 28.79 -39.01 -4.22
CA ALA A 15 29.81 -39.02 -3.17
C ALA A 15 30.82 -37.86 -3.27
N LYS A 16 31.04 -37.31 -4.48
CA LYS A 16 31.87 -36.12 -4.69
C LYS A 16 31.13 -34.84 -4.26
N ILE A 17 29.84 -34.75 -4.55
CA ILE A 17 28.98 -33.64 -4.13
C ILE A 17 28.82 -33.61 -2.60
N ASP A 18 28.60 -34.74 -1.94
CA ASP A 18 28.48 -34.83 -0.47
C ASP A 18 29.77 -34.46 0.28
N ARG A 19 30.94 -34.64 -0.35
CA ARG A 19 32.24 -34.29 0.23
C ARG A 19 32.55 -32.80 0.10
N GLU A 20 32.16 -32.18 -1.03
CA GLU A 20 32.30 -30.74 -1.24
C GLU A 20 31.26 -29.94 -0.42
N PHE A 21 30.05 -30.48 -0.19
CA PHE A 21 29.04 -29.84 0.66
C PHE A 21 29.40 -29.78 2.15
N LYS A 22 30.24 -30.70 2.66
CA LYS A 22 30.64 -30.73 4.08
C LYS A 22 31.68 -29.69 4.50
N THR A 23 32.31 -28.99 3.55
CA THR A 23 33.42 -28.06 3.85
C THR A 23 33.07 -26.57 3.63
N GLN A 24 31.88 -26.26 3.12
CA GLN A 24 31.40 -24.89 2.92
C GLN A 24 30.22 -24.55 3.84
N ARG A 25 30.41 -24.62 5.16
CA ARG A 25 29.57 -23.98 6.17
C ARG A 25 30.52 -23.15 7.05
N TYR A 26 30.52 -21.81 6.94
CA TYR A 26 30.69 -20.89 8.08
C TYR A 26 30.79 -19.37 7.77
N ASP A 27 30.72 -18.88 6.52
CA ASP A 27 31.20 -17.50 6.26
C ASP A 27 30.18 -16.44 5.78
N ASP A 28 28.86 -16.63 5.82
CA ASP A 28 27.95 -15.53 5.42
C ASP A 28 26.59 -15.52 6.16
N ILE A 29 26.55 -14.87 7.33
CA ILE A 29 25.32 -14.55 8.08
C ILE A 29 25.40 -13.11 8.57
N ASP A 30 24.71 -12.19 7.90
CA ASP A 30 24.65 -10.76 8.27
C ASP A 30 23.51 -10.52 9.30
N ALA A 31 23.54 -11.26 10.40
CA ALA A 31 22.91 -10.84 11.66
C ALA A 31 23.97 -10.09 12.46
N PRO A 32 23.75 -8.85 12.93
CA PRO A 32 24.77 -8.16 13.70
C PRO A 32 24.86 -8.79 15.09
N LEU A 33 25.66 -9.85 15.21
CA LEU A 33 26.10 -10.40 16.48
C LEU A 33 26.78 -9.29 17.27
N LEU A 34 26.24 -8.99 18.45
CA LEU A 34 26.77 -7.92 19.27
C LEU A 34 27.93 -8.47 20.08
N TYR A 35 29.13 -8.02 19.74
CA TYR A 35 30.35 -8.39 20.44
C TYR A 35 30.79 -7.28 21.37
N VAL A 36 31.41 -7.67 22.47
CA VAL A 36 32.07 -6.74 23.37
C VAL A 36 33.44 -7.28 23.74
N ARG A 37 34.44 -6.40 23.72
CA ARG A 37 35.77 -6.74 24.21
C ARG A 37 35.68 -6.85 25.73
N ILE A 38 36.12 -7.99 26.24
CA ILE A 38 36.19 -8.26 27.67
C ILE A 38 37.63 -8.52 28.04
N GLU A 39 38.07 -7.85 29.09
CA GLU A 39 39.32 -8.16 29.75
C GLU A 39 39.01 -8.85 31.09
N THR A 40 39.64 -9.99 31.33
CA THR A 40 39.50 -10.76 32.58
C THR A 40 40.87 -11.29 32.99
N GLY A 41 41.44 -10.70 34.05
CA GLY A 41 42.83 -10.97 34.43
C GLY A 41 43.81 -10.42 33.37
N GLU A 42 44.76 -11.24 32.93
CA GLU A 42 45.69 -10.89 31.83
C GLU A 42 45.17 -11.31 30.44
N ALA A 43 44.00 -11.95 30.40
CA ALA A 43 43.41 -12.45 29.16
C ALA A 43 42.34 -11.49 28.65
N THR A 44 42.37 -11.27 27.33
CA THR A 44 41.35 -10.50 26.62
C THR A 44 40.63 -11.40 25.64
N CYS A 45 39.31 -11.31 25.58
CA CYS A 45 38.51 -12.00 24.57
C CYS A 45 37.45 -11.08 24.00
N ILE A 46 36.89 -11.52 22.88
CA ILE A 46 35.69 -10.93 22.31
C ILE A 46 34.55 -11.84 22.72
N ALA A 47 33.68 -11.35 23.61
CA ALA A 47 32.54 -12.09 24.07
C ALA A 47 31.32 -11.79 23.20
N LEU A 48 30.57 -12.85 22.89
CA LEU A 48 29.30 -12.75 22.18
C LEU A 48 28.18 -12.40 23.16
N ILE A 49 27.31 -11.46 22.82
CA ILE A 49 26.05 -11.21 23.53
C ILE A 49 24.92 -11.92 22.76
N ASP A 50 24.28 -12.89 23.41
CA ASP A 50 23.31 -13.78 22.77
C ASP A 50 22.02 -13.88 23.60
N CYS A 51 20.92 -13.31 23.09
CA CYS A 51 19.61 -13.39 23.74
C CYS A 51 18.92 -14.77 23.60
N GLY A 52 19.40 -15.64 22.71
CA GLY A 52 18.98 -17.03 22.56
C GLY A 52 19.62 -17.97 23.60
N ALA A 53 20.80 -17.62 24.11
CA ALA A 53 21.43 -18.34 25.21
C ALA A 53 20.67 -18.12 26.52
N SER A 54 20.10 -19.20 27.08
CA SER A 54 19.37 -19.12 28.36
C SER A 54 20.26 -18.75 29.56
N ARG A 55 21.58 -18.96 29.45
CA ARG A 55 22.60 -18.72 30.49
C ARG A 55 23.89 -18.22 29.84
N ASN A 56 24.84 -17.75 30.64
CA ASN A 56 26.18 -17.41 30.15
C ASN A 56 27.03 -18.66 30.04
N TYR A 57 27.83 -18.76 28.97
CA TYR A 57 28.72 -19.90 28.73
C TYR A 57 30.16 -19.46 28.50
N MET A 58 31.11 -20.26 28.94
CA MET A 58 32.55 -20.03 28.71
C MET A 58 33.16 -21.31 28.15
N SER A 59 33.97 -21.17 27.10
CA SER A 59 34.65 -22.32 26.52
C SER A 59 35.70 -22.88 27.48
N GLN A 60 35.88 -24.20 27.43
CA GLN A 60 36.91 -24.84 28.23
C GLN A 60 38.31 -24.35 27.84
N ASP A 61 38.55 -24.10 26.56
CA ASP A 61 39.84 -23.63 26.05
C ASP A 61 40.16 -22.22 26.55
N PHE A 62 39.19 -21.29 26.47
CA PHE A 62 39.40 -19.94 26.99
C PHE A 62 39.56 -19.93 28.52
N MET A 63 38.76 -20.73 29.23
CA MET A 63 38.91 -20.92 30.67
C MET A 63 40.34 -21.36 31.06
N VAL A 64 40.98 -22.23 30.26
CA VAL A 64 42.38 -22.61 30.46
C VAL A 64 43.33 -21.47 30.10
N ARG A 65 43.14 -20.80 28.95
CA ARG A 65 43.99 -19.68 28.50
C ARG A 65 43.95 -18.48 29.46
N ALA A 66 42.80 -18.21 30.06
CA ALA A 66 42.61 -17.16 31.05
C ALA A 66 43.06 -17.56 32.48
N GLY A 67 43.61 -18.77 32.66
CA GLY A 67 44.06 -19.27 33.96
C GLY A 67 42.93 -19.49 34.98
N LEU A 68 41.69 -19.59 34.52
CA LEU A 68 40.49 -19.69 35.38
C LEU A 68 40.16 -21.13 35.81
N GLY A 69 40.85 -22.13 35.26
CA GLY A 69 40.67 -23.56 35.54
C GLY A 69 40.55 -23.93 37.03
N PRO A 70 41.41 -23.43 37.94
CA PRO A 70 41.34 -23.75 39.37
C PRO A 70 40.06 -23.27 40.09
N ARG A 71 39.32 -22.32 39.49
CA ARG A 71 38.07 -21.76 40.06
C ARG A 71 36.80 -22.48 39.60
N VAL A 72 36.92 -23.44 38.69
CA VAL A 72 35.78 -24.17 38.12
C VAL A 72 35.31 -25.24 39.08
N ARG A 73 34.00 -25.27 39.34
CA ARG A 73 33.36 -26.24 40.22
C ARG A 73 32.41 -27.14 39.45
N ARG A 74 32.16 -28.33 39.98
CA ARG A 74 31.06 -29.17 39.50
C ARG A 74 29.72 -28.74 40.12
N LYS A 75 28.67 -28.75 39.31
CA LYS A 75 27.29 -28.51 39.72
C LYS A 75 26.73 -29.72 40.47
N SER A 76 25.94 -29.47 41.51
CA SER A 76 25.21 -30.52 42.24
C SER A 76 24.08 -31.15 41.41
N GLN A 77 23.52 -30.40 40.46
CA GLN A 77 22.54 -30.88 39.49
C GLN A 77 22.99 -30.49 38.07
N PRO A 78 23.35 -31.47 37.23
CA PRO A 78 23.73 -31.19 35.85
C PRO A 78 22.57 -30.55 35.07
N THR A 79 22.87 -29.52 34.29
CA THR A 79 21.88 -28.79 33.50
C THR A 79 21.83 -29.38 32.10
N GLN A 80 20.65 -29.81 31.65
CA GLN A 80 20.46 -30.22 30.26
C GLN A 80 20.33 -28.98 29.39
N VAL A 81 21.18 -28.89 28.36
CA VAL A 81 21.14 -27.80 27.39
C VAL A 81 20.92 -28.38 26.00
N THR A 82 19.96 -27.81 25.29
CA THR A 82 19.67 -28.09 23.89
C THR A 82 20.37 -27.03 23.04
N LEU A 83 21.19 -27.48 22.10
CA LEU A 83 21.88 -26.59 21.16
C LEU A 83 20.99 -26.31 19.95
N ALA A 84 21.30 -25.23 19.22
CA ALA A 84 20.49 -24.72 18.11
C ALA A 84 20.39 -25.68 16.89
N ASP A 85 21.24 -26.71 16.82
CA ASP A 85 21.29 -27.70 15.73
C ASP A 85 20.26 -28.85 15.87
N GLY A 86 19.42 -28.83 16.92
CA GLY A 86 18.36 -29.81 17.14
C GLY A 86 18.85 -31.23 17.52
N HIS A 87 20.17 -31.47 17.52
CA HIS A 87 20.76 -32.75 17.85
C HIS A 87 21.88 -32.58 18.89
N THR A 88 21.50 -32.71 20.17
CA THR A 88 22.24 -33.35 21.29
C THR A 88 21.74 -32.74 22.61
N HIS A 89 21.29 -33.57 23.55
CA HIS A 89 21.12 -33.16 24.95
C HIS A 89 22.48 -33.27 25.66
N LYS A 90 23.22 -32.16 25.79
CA LYS A 90 24.47 -32.16 26.58
C LYS A 90 24.14 -31.81 28.03
N SER A 91 24.54 -32.69 28.95
CA SER A 91 24.46 -32.46 30.39
C SER A 91 25.68 -31.64 30.85
N ILE A 92 25.47 -30.37 31.20
CA ILE A 92 26.52 -29.49 31.72
C ILE A 92 26.64 -29.68 33.23
N ASP A 93 27.78 -30.19 33.69
CA ASP A 93 28.06 -30.43 35.10
C ASP A 93 29.11 -29.47 35.69
N ARG A 94 29.60 -28.48 34.93
CA ARG A 94 30.68 -27.57 35.36
C ARG A 94 30.29 -26.10 35.20
N CYS A 95 30.67 -25.27 36.16
CA CYS A 95 30.48 -23.83 36.13
C CYS A 95 31.59 -23.08 36.89
N ILE A 96 31.70 -21.78 36.65
CA ILE A 96 32.57 -20.84 37.35
C ILE A 96 31.74 -19.62 37.74
N ASP A 97 31.89 -19.15 38.97
CA ASP A 97 31.11 -18.02 39.48
C ASP A 97 31.95 -16.76 39.70
N ASN A 98 31.30 -15.61 39.54
CA ASN A 98 31.83 -14.28 39.84
C ASN A 98 33.18 -13.99 39.17
N VAL A 99 33.26 -14.17 37.85
CA VAL A 99 34.43 -13.79 37.05
C VAL A 99 34.39 -12.28 36.81
N PRO A 100 35.39 -11.50 37.24
CA PRO A 100 35.42 -10.05 37.01
C PRO A 100 35.74 -9.76 35.54
N MET A 101 34.83 -9.07 34.88
CA MET A 101 34.91 -8.73 33.46
C MET A 101 34.98 -7.22 33.31
N TYR A 102 36.00 -6.74 32.60
CA TYR A 102 36.16 -5.32 32.30
C TYR A 102 35.77 -5.07 30.84
N PHE A 103 34.75 -4.25 30.66
CA PHE A 103 34.23 -3.85 29.35
C PHE A 103 34.84 -2.52 28.87
N ALA A 104 35.32 -1.71 29.82
CA ALA A 104 36.15 -0.54 29.63
C ALA A 104 37.01 -0.34 30.90
N PRO A 105 38.07 0.50 30.89
CA PRO A 105 38.97 0.68 32.04
C PRO A 105 38.28 1.04 33.37
N HIS A 106 37.05 1.55 33.33
CA HIS A 106 36.25 1.92 34.51
C HIS A 106 34.87 1.27 34.57
N ALA A 107 34.54 0.37 33.63
CA ALA A 107 33.25 -0.33 33.56
C ALA A 107 33.49 -1.84 33.67
N SER A 108 33.08 -2.44 34.78
CA SER A 108 33.32 -3.86 35.08
C SER A 108 32.20 -4.52 35.86
N GLU A 109 31.92 -5.78 35.58
CA GLU A 109 30.91 -6.58 36.27
C GLU A 109 31.41 -7.97 36.63
N ALA A 110 30.86 -8.58 37.68
CA ALA A 110 31.17 -9.96 38.05
C ALA A 110 30.11 -10.90 37.47
N VAL A 111 30.54 -11.85 36.62
CA VAL A 111 29.61 -12.71 35.86
C VAL A 111 29.93 -14.18 36.06
N SER A 112 28.90 -15.00 36.26
CA SER A 112 28.99 -16.46 36.35
C SER A 112 28.77 -17.12 35.00
N PHE A 113 29.47 -18.22 34.74
CA PHE A 113 29.45 -18.97 33.48
C PHE A 113 29.31 -20.47 33.70
N ASP A 114 28.52 -21.09 32.84
CA ASP A 114 28.51 -22.54 32.66
C ASP A 114 29.62 -22.94 31.68
N ILE A 115 30.40 -23.97 32.00
CA ILE A 115 31.49 -24.39 31.11
C ILE A 115 30.92 -25.35 30.08
N LEU A 116 30.89 -24.89 28.84
CA LEU A 116 30.37 -25.62 27.71
C LEU A 116 31.39 -25.51 26.60
N ASP A 117 31.63 -26.63 25.91
CA ASP A 117 32.54 -26.63 24.78
C ASP A 117 31.87 -25.93 23.59
N THR A 118 32.19 -24.65 23.43
CA THR A 118 31.64 -23.73 22.44
C THR A 118 32.75 -23.19 21.56
N LYS A 119 32.40 -22.79 20.33
CA LYS A 119 33.34 -22.17 19.39
C LYS A 119 33.74 -20.73 19.79
N PHE A 120 32.96 -20.11 20.67
CA PHE A 120 33.25 -18.79 21.24
C PHE A 120 33.95 -18.91 22.58
N ASP A 121 34.87 -18.00 22.85
CA ASP A 121 35.57 -17.93 24.14
C ASP A 121 34.60 -17.68 25.30
N MET A 122 33.65 -16.75 25.11
CA MET A 122 32.62 -16.41 26.08
C MET A 122 31.32 -16.01 25.39
N ILE A 123 30.19 -16.42 25.97
CA ILE A 123 28.82 -16.06 25.57
C ILE A 123 28.12 -15.45 26.80
N LEU A 124 27.69 -14.20 26.67
CA LEU A 124 26.84 -13.51 27.63
C LEU A 124 25.38 -13.70 27.21
N GLY A 125 24.68 -14.57 27.95
CA GLY A 125 23.31 -14.95 27.67
C GLY A 125 22.28 -14.15 28.47
N MET A 126 21.05 -14.63 28.45
CA MET A 126 19.92 -14.06 29.19
C MET A 126 20.15 -13.92 30.69
N SER A 127 21.09 -14.65 31.29
CA SER A 127 21.46 -14.46 32.70
C SER A 127 22.24 -13.17 32.96
N TRP A 128 23.09 -12.73 32.03
CA TRP A 128 23.77 -11.44 32.13
C TRP A 128 22.86 -10.30 31.66
N LEU A 129 22.15 -10.49 30.54
CA LEU A 129 21.22 -9.49 30.00
C LEU A 129 20.03 -9.15 30.93
N ARG A 130 19.71 -10.01 31.89
CA ARG A 130 18.69 -9.75 32.92
C ARG A 130 19.26 -9.24 34.24
N SER A 131 20.59 -9.16 34.36
CA SER A 131 21.23 -8.82 35.63
C SER A 131 21.10 -7.33 35.98
N GLU A 132 21.21 -6.46 34.97
CA GLU A 132 21.03 -5.01 35.05
C GLU A 132 20.38 -4.53 33.73
N ASP A 133 19.86 -3.30 33.71
CA ASP A 133 19.37 -2.68 32.47
C ASP A 133 20.58 -2.09 31.72
N HIS A 134 21.03 -2.79 30.68
CA HIS A 134 22.16 -2.40 29.84
C HIS A 134 21.65 -1.79 28.52
N PRO A 135 21.66 -0.45 28.36
CA PRO A 135 21.17 0.17 27.15
C PRO A 135 22.01 -0.22 25.93
N VAL A 136 21.39 -0.92 24.99
CA VAL A 136 22.02 -1.32 23.75
C VAL A 136 21.55 -0.39 22.63
N ASN A 137 22.48 0.29 21.99
CA ASN A 137 22.22 1.03 20.77
C ASN A 137 22.68 0.18 19.58
N PHE A 138 21.72 -0.52 18.96
CA PHE A 138 21.97 -1.41 17.83
C PHE A 138 22.41 -0.67 16.56
N TYR A 139 21.96 0.57 16.35
CA TYR A 139 22.40 1.41 15.23
C TYR A 139 23.88 1.80 15.34
N ARG A 140 24.35 2.12 16.56
CA ARG A 140 25.75 2.48 16.86
C ARG A 140 26.62 1.31 17.27
N ARG A 141 26.07 0.10 17.38
CA ARG A 141 26.71 -1.12 17.91
C ARG A 141 27.43 -0.88 19.25
N THR A 142 26.78 -0.17 20.18
CA THR A 142 27.34 0.12 21.50
C THR A 142 26.48 -0.48 22.59
N VAL A 143 27.12 -1.09 23.59
CA VAL A 143 26.47 -1.48 24.86
C VAL A 143 26.90 -0.49 25.93
N HIS A 144 25.95 0.07 26.67
CA HIS A 144 26.27 0.99 27.74
C HIS A 144 26.30 0.23 29.06
N ILE A 145 27.42 0.33 29.76
CA ILE A 145 27.62 -0.31 31.05
C ILE A 145 27.89 0.79 32.07
N ARG A 146 27.29 0.66 33.24
CA ARG A 146 27.50 1.64 34.31
C ARG A 146 28.91 1.50 34.85
N ASP A 147 29.63 2.61 34.91
CA ASP A 147 30.89 2.67 35.62
C ASP A 147 30.67 2.61 37.15
N ARG A 148 31.77 2.57 37.90
CA ARG A 148 31.76 2.61 39.37
C ARG A 148 31.04 3.81 40.00
N ASN A 149 30.73 4.85 39.22
CA ASN A 149 30.00 6.04 39.66
C ASN A 149 28.53 6.04 39.22
N GLY A 150 28.05 4.96 38.58
CA GLY A 150 26.69 4.83 38.06
C GLY A 150 26.46 5.51 36.70
N VAL A 151 27.52 6.01 36.05
CA VAL A 151 27.43 6.70 34.75
C VAL A 151 27.46 5.66 33.63
N LEU A 152 26.52 5.77 32.69
CA LEU A 152 26.49 4.92 31.50
C LEU A 152 27.68 5.23 30.59
N VAL A 153 28.61 4.29 30.47
CA VAL A 153 29.76 4.38 29.59
C VAL A 153 29.50 3.56 28.33
N PRO A 154 29.57 4.17 27.13
CA PRO A 154 29.48 3.42 25.89
C PRO A 154 30.72 2.53 25.76
N CYS A 155 30.51 1.22 25.73
CA CYS A 155 31.55 0.25 25.45
C CYS A 155 31.48 -0.11 23.96
N THR A 156 32.58 0.13 23.25
CA THR A 156 32.74 -0.10 21.81
C THR A 156 33.72 -1.25 21.54
N VAL A 157 33.63 -1.85 20.36
CA VAL A 157 34.71 -2.67 19.79
C VAL A 157 35.33 -1.90 18.64
N ALA A 158 36.65 -1.70 18.65
CA ALA A 158 37.40 -1.31 17.46
C ALA A 158 37.72 -2.58 16.65
N PRO A 159 37.48 -2.61 15.33
CA PRO A 159 37.61 -3.84 14.53
C PRO A 159 39.07 -4.30 14.45
N PRO A 160 39.36 -5.61 14.64
CA PRO A 160 40.68 -6.14 14.31
C PRO A 160 40.81 -6.29 12.79
N HIS A 161 41.70 -5.48 12.20
CA HIS A 161 42.17 -5.50 10.80
C HIS A 161 41.10 -5.17 9.72
N PRO A 162 41.49 -4.52 8.60
CA PRO A 162 40.59 -3.80 7.72
C PRO A 162 39.96 -4.74 6.70
N SER A 163 38.94 -5.47 7.13
CA SER A 163 38.03 -6.19 6.26
C SER A 163 36.93 -6.83 7.10
N VAL A 164 35.99 -6.03 7.59
CA VAL A 164 34.59 -6.49 7.70
C VAL A 164 33.70 -5.32 7.31
N SER A 165 33.16 -5.43 6.11
CA SER A 165 32.11 -4.60 5.53
C SER A 165 30.77 -4.89 6.21
N CYS A 166 29.97 -3.84 6.45
CA CYS A 166 28.53 -3.99 6.70
C CYS A 166 27.83 -4.01 5.33
N HIS A 167 27.04 -5.03 5.03
CA HIS A 167 26.33 -5.12 3.74
C HIS A 167 24.83 -4.85 3.89
N VAL A 168 24.29 -4.11 2.93
CA VAL A 168 22.86 -3.99 2.67
C VAL A 168 22.52 -5.02 1.60
N VAL A 169 21.60 -5.94 1.90
CA VAL A 169 21.19 -7.02 0.97
C VAL A 169 19.73 -6.89 0.56
N SER A 170 19.45 -7.25 -0.70
CA SER A 170 18.10 -7.26 -1.26
C SER A 170 17.35 -8.57 -0.91
N ALA A 171 16.01 -8.54 -0.93
CA ALA A 171 15.16 -9.73 -0.71
C ALA A 171 15.38 -10.89 -1.71
N ALA A 172 16.09 -10.65 -2.82
CA ALA A 172 16.54 -11.68 -3.75
C ALA A 172 17.84 -12.34 -3.29
N SER A 173 18.75 -11.58 -2.69
CA SER A 173 19.98 -12.09 -2.06
C SER A 173 19.66 -12.89 -0.80
N MET A 174 18.67 -12.42 0.00
CA MET A 174 18.14 -13.18 1.13
C MET A 174 17.42 -14.46 0.66
N ARG A 175 16.71 -14.41 -0.47
CA ARG A 175 16.15 -15.61 -1.14
C ARG A 175 17.23 -16.56 -1.64
N ALA A 176 18.34 -16.07 -2.19
CA ALA A 176 19.45 -16.91 -2.63
C ALA A 176 20.16 -17.60 -1.44
N SER A 177 20.25 -16.93 -0.28
CA SER A 177 20.79 -17.51 0.96
C SER A 177 19.82 -18.48 1.66
N ILE A 178 18.50 -18.21 1.61
CA ILE A 178 17.43 -19.12 2.07
C ILE A 178 17.34 -20.36 1.18
N ILE A 179 17.53 -20.24 -0.13
CA ILE A 179 17.52 -21.37 -1.09
C ILE A 179 18.79 -22.23 -0.96
N ARG A 180 19.89 -21.69 -0.39
CA ARG A 180 21.17 -22.40 -0.17
C ARG A 180 21.40 -22.89 1.28
N ASP A 181 20.40 -22.79 2.15
CA ASP A 181 20.40 -23.35 3.52
C ASP A 181 21.42 -22.71 4.49
N TYR A 182 21.55 -21.37 4.46
CA TYR A 182 22.43 -20.56 5.31
C TYR A 182 21.63 -19.56 6.19
N ILE A 183 21.01 -20.02 7.28
CA ILE A 183 20.50 -19.16 8.37
C ILE A 183 20.82 -19.86 9.71
N GLU A 184 21.74 -19.31 10.53
CA GLU A 184 22.04 -19.86 11.88
C GLU A 184 21.44 -19.06 13.07
N GLU A 185 20.80 -17.87 12.96
CA GLU A 185 20.27 -17.19 14.19
C GLU A 185 19.06 -16.21 14.02
N MET A 186 18.18 -16.18 15.05
CA MET A 186 17.01 -15.28 15.25
C MET A 186 17.17 -14.41 16.52
N GLY A 187 16.59 -13.20 16.56
CA GLY A 187 16.48 -12.33 17.76
C GLY A 187 15.14 -11.56 17.89
N VAL A 188 14.80 -11.13 19.13
CA VAL A 188 13.48 -10.70 19.66
C VAL A 188 13.36 -9.17 19.90
N CYS A 189 12.13 -8.60 19.98
CA CYS A 189 11.84 -7.22 20.47
C CYS A 189 10.64 -7.15 21.47
N PHE A 190 10.67 -6.21 22.44
CA PHE A 190 9.71 -5.98 23.56
C PHE A 190 8.99 -4.61 23.51
N LEU A 191 7.85 -4.43 24.21
CA LEU A 191 7.25 -3.11 24.50
C LEU A 191 6.52 -3.01 25.86
N HIS A 192 6.58 -1.80 26.45
CA HIS A 192 6.33 -1.38 27.84
C HIS A 192 5.03 -0.53 27.96
N ALA A 193 4.38 -0.50 29.14
CA ALA A 193 3.14 0.23 29.40
C ALA A 193 3.30 1.29 30.51
N LEU A 194 2.64 2.44 30.39
CA LEU A 194 2.52 3.47 31.45
C LEU A 194 1.06 3.92 31.67
N PRO A 195 0.70 4.40 32.88
CA PRO A 195 -0.66 4.40 33.43
C PRO A 195 -1.47 5.70 33.16
N PRO A 196 -2.80 5.69 33.42
CA PRO A 196 -3.73 6.69 32.90
C PRO A 196 -3.79 7.98 33.75
N GLN A 197 -4.22 9.08 33.13
CA GLN A 197 -4.70 10.26 33.85
C GLN A 197 -6.20 10.47 33.62
N ASP A 198 -6.91 10.60 34.74
CA ASP A 198 -8.32 10.97 34.82
C ASP A 198 -8.56 12.40 34.31
N ALA A 199 -9.66 12.60 33.60
CA ALA A 199 -10.36 13.89 33.57
C ALA A 199 -11.87 13.68 33.54
N SER A 200 -12.53 14.50 34.33
CA SER A 200 -13.88 14.40 34.90
C SER A 200 -15.05 14.60 33.92
N SER A 201 -16.18 14.02 34.32
CA SER A 201 -17.55 14.29 33.89
C SER A 201 -17.94 15.78 33.88
N THR A 202 -18.74 16.21 32.88
CA THR A 202 -19.86 17.14 33.10
C THR A 202 -20.95 17.00 32.03
N ASP A 203 -22.19 17.09 32.50
CA ASP A 203 -23.45 16.98 31.76
C ASP A 203 -23.84 18.23 30.95
N SER A 204 -24.66 17.98 29.93
CA SER A 204 -25.62 18.82 29.18
C SER A 204 -25.58 20.37 29.23
N SER A 205 -25.46 20.99 28.05
CA SER A 205 -26.21 22.20 27.69
C SER A 205 -26.51 22.17 26.18
N SER A 206 -27.79 22.09 25.81
CA SER A 206 -28.25 22.09 24.42
C SER A 206 -28.11 23.49 23.82
N ASP A 207 -27.43 23.62 22.68
CA ASP A 207 -27.28 24.89 21.97
C ASP A 207 -28.67 25.52 21.67
N PRO A 208 -28.92 26.80 22.01
CA PRO A 208 -30.21 27.45 21.81
C PRO A 208 -30.69 27.49 20.35
N ARG A 209 -29.78 27.34 19.38
CA ARG A 209 -30.11 27.19 17.94
C ARG A 209 -30.84 25.88 17.65
N ILE A 210 -30.48 24.79 18.34
CA ILE A 210 -31.12 23.47 18.18
C ILE A 210 -32.51 23.48 18.80
N THR A 211 -32.67 24.12 19.96
CA THR A 211 -33.98 24.26 20.62
C THR A 211 -34.98 24.99 19.71
N ARG A 212 -34.58 26.12 19.10
CA ARG A 212 -35.42 26.86 18.15
C ARG A 212 -35.80 26.02 16.91
N LEU A 213 -34.88 25.17 16.43
CA LEU A 213 -35.15 24.29 15.29
C LEU A 213 -36.16 23.19 15.66
N LEU A 214 -36.03 22.56 16.83
CA LEU A 214 -36.96 21.51 17.27
C LEU A 214 -38.38 22.03 17.48
N ASP A 215 -38.51 23.26 18.01
CA ASP A 215 -39.82 23.87 18.23
C ASP A 215 -40.51 24.25 16.90
N ALA A 216 -39.75 24.68 15.89
CA ALA A 216 -40.28 24.94 14.55
C ALA A 216 -40.81 23.68 13.83
N TYR A 217 -40.33 22.49 14.23
CA TYR A 217 -40.70 21.20 13.65
C TYR A 217 -41.57 20.34 14.59
N ASN A 218 -42.21 20.92 15.62
CA ASN A 218 -42.93 20.19 16.67
C ASN A 218 -43.99 19.19 16.13
N TYR A 219 -44.66 19.54 15.04
CA TYR A 219 -45.67 18.67 14.40
C TYR A 219 -45.09 17.34 13.89
N VAL A 220 -43.79 17.21 13.62
CA VAL A 220 -43.13 15.93 13.25
C VAL A 220 -43.15 14.96 14.45
N PHE A 221 -43.30 15.46 15.67
CA PHE A 221 -43.28 14.67 16.89
C PHE A 221 -44.67 14.30 17.43
N GLU A 222 -45.74 14.77 16.78
CA GLU A 222 -47.13 14.45 17.12
C GLU A 222 -47.58 13.10 16.53
N GLY A 223 -48.34 12.30 17.29
CA GLY A 223 -48.75 10.95 16.88
C GLY A 223 -49.72 10.92 15.67
N PRO A 224 -49.69 9.86 14.83
CA PRO A 224 -50.61 9.77 13.69
C PRO A 224 -52.04 9.43 14.14
N HIS A 225 -53.04 10.10 13.54
CA HIS A 225 -54.45 9.76 13.63
C HIS A 225 -54.86 8.96 12.38
N GLY A 226 -54.98 7.64 12.49
CA GLY A 226 -55.41 6.77 11.39
C GLY A 226 -54.28 6.22 10.48
N VAL A 227 -54.68 5.42 9.48
CA VAL A 227 -53.82 4.96 8.38
C VAL A 227 -53.68 6.10 7.38
N VAL A 228 -52.46 6.46 6.98
CA VAL A 228 -52.21 7.59 6.08
C VAL A 228 -52.49 7.17 4.62
N PRO A 229 -53.53 7.72 3.93
CA PRO A 229 -53.86 7.37 2.56
C PRO A 229 -52.84 7.90 1.52
N ASP A 230 -52.83 7.32 0.31
CA ASP A 230 -52.03 7.71 -0.87
C ASP A 230 -50.50 7.63 -0.74
N ARG A 231 -49.97 6.47 -0.32
CA ARG A 231 -48.51 6.21 -0.30
C ARG A 231 -48.06 5.47 -1.57
N PRO A 232 -46.85 5.74 -2.09
CA PRO A 232 -46.36 5.16 -3.33
C PRO A 232 -45.95 3.67 -3.22
N ILE A 233 -45.77 3.13 -2.01
CA ILE A 233 -45.36 1.74 -1.76
C ILE A 233 -46.27 1.14 -0.68
N CYS A 234 -46.88 0.00 -0.98
CA CYS A 234 -47.67 -0.81 -0.06
C CYS A 234 -46.88 -2.07 0.30
N HIS A 235 -46.93 -2.50 1.57
CA HIS A 235 -46.31 -3.76 1.98
C HIS A 235 -47.10 -4.94 1.42
N GLU A 236 -46.48 -5.71 0.52
CA GLU A 236 -47.06 -6.90 -0.09
C GLU A 236 -46.48 -8.17 0.58
N ILE A 237 -47.36 -9.13 0.90
CA ILE A 237 -47.00 -10.44 1.44
C ILE A 237 -47.19 -11.46 0.32
N ILE A 238 -46.09 -11.86 -0.32
CA ILE A 238 -46.09 -12.81 -1.43
C ILE A 238 -45.91 -14.22 -0.86
N LEU A 239 -46.82 -15.14 -1.18
CA LEU A 239 -46.79 -16.52 -0.69
C LEU A 239 -46.14 -17.48 -1.71
N GLU A 240 -45.61 -18.60 -1.23
CA GLU A 240 -45.11 -19.69 -2.08
C GLU A 240 -46.25 -20.34 -2.90
N ASP A 241 -45.92 -20.85 -4.09
CA ASP A 241 -46.91 -21.43 -5.01
C ASP A 241 -47.56 -22.69 -4.40
N GLY A 242 -48.91 -22.70 -4.31
CA GLY A 242 -49.67 -23.75 -3.63
C GLY A 242 -49.84 -23.60 -2.10
N ALA A 243 -49.49 -22.46 -1.51
CA ALA A 243 -49.65 -22.22 -0.06
C ALA A 243 -51.11 -22.35 0.42
N VAL A 244 -51.32 -23.14 1.47
CA VAL A 244 -52.63 -23.39 2.10
C VAL A 244 -52.78 -22.53 3.36
N PRO A 245 -53.89 -21.77 3.52
CA PRO A 245 -54.09 -20.91 4.68
C PRO A 245 -53.95 -21.64 6.03
N PRO A 246 -53.03 -21.23 6.91
CA PRO A 246 -52.90 -21.82 8.23
C PRO A 246 -54.09 -21.44 9.10
N ARG A 247 -54.68 -22.45 9.75
CA ARG A 247 -55.69 -22.28 10.80
C ARG A 247 -55.04 -22.58 12.15
N GLY A 248 -54.55 -21.55 12.83
CA GLY A 248 -54.04 -21.68 14.19
C GLY A 248 -55.17 -21.76 15.21
N CYS A 249 -55.07 -22.68 16.17
CA CYS A 249 -55.96 -22.67 17.34
C CYS A 249 -55.56 -21.51 18.26
N ILE A 250 -56.53 -20.78 18.80
CA ILE A 250 -56.29 -19.71 19.76
C ILE A 250 -55.70 -20.34 21.04
N TYR A 251 -54.60 -19.77 21.53
CA TYR A 251 -54.01 -20.22 22.80
C TYR A 251 -54.95 -19.97 23.97
N ARG A 252 -54.93 -20.84 24.97
CA ARG A 252 -55.66 -20.60 26.22
C ARG A 252 -55.03 -19.40 26.93
N MET A 253 -55.87 -18.44 27.30
CA MET A 253 -55.47 -17.22 28.01
C MET A 253 -56.16 -17.17 29.37
N SER A 254 -55.50 -16.51 30.32
CA SER A 254 -56.10 -16.13 31.60
C SER A 254 -57.13 -15.01 31.42
N GLU A 255 -57.98 -14.80 32.42
CA GLU A 255 -59.00 -13.74 32.41
C GLU A 255 -58.37 -12.34 32.34
N GLU A 256 -57.22 -12.14 33.00
CA GLU A 256 -56.42 -10.92 32.92
C GLU A 256 -55.94 -10.66 31.48
N GLU A 257 -55.35 -11.65 30.83
CA GLU A 257 -54.89 -11.55 29.44
C GLU A 257 -56.04 -11.30 28.45
N LEU A 258 -57.21 -11.91 28.66
CA LEU A 258 -58.40 -11.68 27.86
C LEU A 258 -58.94 -10.26 28.00
N SER A 259 -58.89 -9.68 29.20
CA SER A 259 -59.30 -8.28 29.42
C SER A 259 -58.38 -7.30 28.71
N VAL A 260 -57.06 -7.52 28.77
CA VAL A 260 -56.04 -6.71 28.09
C VAL A 260 -56.14 -6.86 26.57
N LEU A 261 -56.42 -8.09 26.08
CA LEU A 261 -56.64 -8.35 24.67
C LEU A 261 -57.78 -7.51 24.10
N ARG A 262 -58.93 -7.49 24.77
CA ARG A 262 -60.10 -6.71 24.34
C ARG A 262 -59.78 -5.21 24.29
N ALA A 263 -59.21 -4.67 25.37
CA ALA A 263 -58.87 -3.25 25.44
C ALA A 263 -57.87 -2.82 24.36
N GLN A 264 -56.84 -3.63 24.08
CA GLN A 264 -55.88 -3.32 23.01
C GLN A 264 -56.48 -3.51 21.61
N LEU A 265 -57.40 -4.45 21.39
CA LEU A 265 -58.11 -4.59 20.12
C LEU A 265 -59.06 -3.42 19.85
N ASP A 266 -59.79 -2.96 20.87
CA ASP A 266 -60.68 -1.81 20.76
C ASP A 266 -59.90 -0.52 20.41
N ASP A 267 -58.76 -0.29 21.07
CA ASP A 267 -57.85 0.83 20.75
C ASP A 267 -57.31 0.76 19.30
N LEU A 268 -56.97 -0.45 18.82
CA LEU A 268 -56.51 -0.64 17.44
C LEU A 268 -57.64 -0.47 16.41
N LEU A 269 -58.87 -0.85 16.75
CA LEU A 269 -60.07 -0.63 15.94
C LEU A 269 -60.42 0.87 15.87
N GLU A 270 -60.40 1.57 17.01
CA GLU A 270 -60.67 3.01 17.10
C GLU A 270 -59.63 3.84 16.32
N LYS A 271 -58.35 3.43 16.36
CA LYS A 271 -57.28 4.01 15.54
C LYS A 271 -57.39 3.65 14.04
N GLY A 272 -58.31 2.77 13.67
CA GLY A 272 -58.51 2.30 12.30
C GLY A 272 -57.35 1.47 11.75
N TRP A 273 -56.50 0.90 12.62
CA TRP A 273 -55.33 0.11 12.22
C TRP A 273 -55.68 -1.36 11.93
N ILE A 274 -56.78 -1.86 12.49
CA ILE A 274 -57.32 -3.19 12.20
C ILE A 274 -58.82 -3.08 11.90
N ARG A 275 -59.39 -4.13 11.31
CA ARG A 275 -60.83 -4.26 11.06
C ARG A 275 -61.27 -5.72 11.25
N PRO A 276 -62.54 -5.99 11.56
CA PRO A 276 -63.09 -7.34 11.49
C PRO A 276 -62.89 -7.94 10.09
N SER A 277 -62.56 -9.23 10.02
CA SER A 277 -62.27 -9.93 8.76
C SER A 277 -62.85 -11.35 8.78
N SER A 278 -63.29 -11.84 7.63
CA SER A 278 -63.71 -13.22 7.38
C SER A 278 -62.63 -14.06 6.68
N SER A 279 -61.37 -13.63 6.79
CA SER A 279 -60.22 -14.28 6.14
C SER A 279 -60.10 -15.77 6.49
N PRO A 280 -59.75 -16.65 5.54
CA PRO A 280 -59.43 -18.04 5.83
C PRO A 280 -58.12 -18.22 6.61
N TYR A 281 -57.30 -17.16 6.74
CA TYR A 281 -56.06 -17.13 7.51
C TYR A 281 -56.34 -16.75 8.97
N GLY A 282 -55.85 -17.55 9.91
CA GLY A 282 -55.97 -17.29 11.35
C GLY A 282 -54.65 -17.50 12.08
N ALA A 283 -54.14 -16.44 12.71
CA ALA A 283 -52.95 -16.47 13.55
C ALA A 283 -53.35 -16.30 15.03
N PRO A 284 -52.85 -17.13 15.95
CA PRO A 284 -53.13 -16.96 17.36
C PRO A 284 -52.39 -15.76 17.94
N VAL A 285 -52.91 -15.26 19.05
CA VAL A 285 -52.34 -14.15 19.81
C VAL A 285 -51.67 -14.68 21.07
N LEU A 286 -50.54 -14.09 21.44
CA LEU A 286 -49.84 -14.33 22.70
C LEU A 286 -49.37 -13.01 23.32
N PHE A 287 -49.13 -13.04 24.64
CA PHE A 287 -48.64 -11.88 25.38
C PHE A 287 -47.19 -12.05 25.82
N VAL A 288 -46.42 -10.97 25.70
CA VAL A 288 -45.06 -10.87 26.24
C VAL A 288 -45.02 -9.74 27.25
N ARG A 289 -44.48 -9.99 28.45
CA ARG A 289 -44.30 -8.95 29.47
C ARG A 289 -43.18 -8.00 29.07
N LYS A 290 -43.46 -6.70 29.08
CA LYS A 290 -42.44 -5.64 28.99
C LYS A 290 -41.64 -5.56 30.30
N LYS A 291 -40.49 -4.88 30.26
CA LYS A 291 -39.66 -4.64 31.47
C LYS A 291 -40.42 -3.93 32.60
N ASN A 292 -41.42 -3.11 32.27
CA ASN A 292 -42.31 -2.45 33.23
C ASN A 292 -43.50 -3.31 33.69
N LYS A 293 -43.51 -4.62 33.38
CA LYS A 293 -44.54 -5.63 33.68
C LYS A 293 -45.83 -5.56 32.84
N ASP A 294 -46.02 -4.57 31.98
CA ASP A 294 -47.19 -4.50 31.08
C ASP A 294 -47.18 -5.64 30.04
N LEU A 295 -48.36 -6.12 29.65
CA LEU A 295 -48.51 -7.12 28.61
C LEU A 295 -48.54 -6.48 27.21
N ARG A 296 -47.65 -6.96 26.33
CA ARG A 296 -47.62 -6.59 24.91
C ARG A 296 -48.31 -7.67 24.08
N LEU A 297 -49.32 -7.26 23.32
CA LEU A 297 -49.97 -8.10 22.31
C LEU A 297 -48.98 -8.46 21.18
N CYS A 298 -48.81 -9.75 20.93
CA CYS A 298 -48.01 -10.29 19.84
C CYS A 298 -48.88 -11.27 19.02
N ILE A 299 -48.95 -11.06 17.71
CA ILE A 299 -49.63 -11.99 16.80
C ILE A 299 -48.58 -12.98 16.29
N ASP A 300 -48.84 -14.28 16.45
CA ASP A 300 -47.92 -15.33 16.03
C ASP A 300 -48.08 -15.65 14.55
N TYR A 301 -47.34 -14.90 13.74
CA TYR A 301 -47.28 -15.11 12.30
C TYR A 301 -46.28 -16.21 11.88
N CYS A 302 -45.72 -17.04 12.78
CA CYS A 302 -44.67 -18.01 12.39
C CYS A 302 -45.10 -18.91 11.22
N LYS A 303 -46.33 -19.47 11.26
CA LYS A 303 -46.87 -20.31 10.17
C LYS A 303 -47.10 -19.54 8.87
N LEU A 304 -47.46 -18.25 8.97
CA LEU A 304 -47.62 -17.38 7.80
C LEU A 304 -46.25 -17.03 7.20
N ASN A 305 -45.28 -16.71 8.05
CA ASN A 305 -43.91 -16.36 7.67
C ASN A 305 -43.17 -17.55 7.04
N GLU A 306 -43.50 -18.79 7.40
CA GLU A 306 -42.97 -20.01 6.78
C GLU A 306 -43.42 -20.16 5.31
N GLN A 307 -44.63 -19.71 4.98
CA GLN A 307 -45.20 -19.77 3.63
C GLN A 307 -44.97 -18.48 2.83
N THR A 308 -44.42 -17.44 3.45
CA THR A 308 -44.16 -16.14 2.81
C THR A 308 -42.79 -16.18 2.14
N ILE A 309 -42.74 -15.85 0.85
CA ILE A 309 -41.49 -15.69 0.12
C ILE A 309 -40.66 -14.60 0.81
N ARG A 310 -39.50 -14.99 1.33
CA ARG A 310 -38.63 -14.08 2.07
C ARG A 310 -38.10 -13.01 1.14
N ASN A 311 -38.43 -11.74 1.42
CA ASN A 311 -37.79 -10.62 0.76
C ASN A 311 -36.34 -10.51 1.27
N ALA A 312 -35.40 -11.09 0.53
CA ALA A 312 -33.96 -11.04 0.81
C ALA A 312 -33.32 -9.74 0.26
N GLY A 313 -34.00 -8.60 0.42
CA GLY A 313 -33.41 -7.30 0.13
C GLY A 313 -32.12 -7.11 0.94
N PRO A 314 -31.00 -6.71 0.31
CA PRO A 314 -29.73 -6.60 1.02
C PRO A 314 -29.78 -5.41 1.98
N LEU A 315 -29.86 -5.69 3.28
CA LEU A 315 -29.58 -4.69 4.30
C LEU A 315 -28.05 -4.56 4.44
N PRO A 316 -27.49 -3.33 4.46
CA PRO A 316 -26.08 -3.13 4.74
C PRO A 316 -25.76 -3.63 6.15
N ARG A 317 -24.53 -4.10 6.37
CA ARG A 317 -24.13 -4.54 7.71
C ARG A 317 -24.07 -3.34 8.64
N ILE A 318 -24.35 -3.56 9.92
CA ILE A 318 -24.27 -2.51 10.95
C ILE A 318 -22.90 -1.82 10.93
N ASP A 319 -21.85 -2.58 10.63
CA ASP A 319 -20.48 -2.11 10.55
C ASP A 319 -20.27 -1.12 9.40
N ASP A 320 -20.77 -1.44 8.21
CA ASP A 320 -20.70 -0.57 7.02
C ASP A 320 -21.42 0.78 7.25
N LEU A 321 -22.40 0.80 8.16
CA LEU A 321 -23.12 2.02 8.56
C LEU A 321 -22.33 2.83 9.59
N LEU A 322 -21.66 2.16 10.54
CA LEU A 322 -20.82 2.80 11.56
C LEU A 322 -19.53 3.39 10.96
N GLU A 323 -18.96 2.78 9.93
CA GLU A 323 -17.76 3.26 9.23
C GLU A 323 -17.97 4.61 8.51
N ARG A 324 -19.20 4.89 8.07
CA ARG A 324 -19.55 6.17 7.41
C ARG A 324 -19.53 7.37 8.36
N LEU A 325 -19.38 7.14 9.65
CA LEU A 325 -19.29 8.17 10.68
C LEU A 325 -17.86 8.75 10.83
N GLY A 326 -16.89 8.28 10.03
CA GLY A 326 -15.50 8.72 10.06
C GLY A 326 -15.30 10.22 9.85
N GLY A 327 -14.58 10.85 10.79
CA GLY A 327 -14.29 12.29 10.81
C GLY A 327 -15.43 13.17 11.35
N ALA A 328 -16.59 12.61 11.71
CA ALA A 328 -17.69 13.37 12.30
C ALA A 328 -17.43 13.70 13.78
N LYS A 329 -17.80 14.92 14.20
CA LYS A 329 -17.60 15.42 15.57
C LYS A 329 -18.90 15.55 16.38
N PHE A 330 -20.05 15.54 15.72
CA PHE A 330 -21.38 15.69 16.32
C PHE A 330 -22.36 14.73 15.66
N PHE A 331 -23.24 14.13 16.46
CA PHE A 331 -24.15 13.07 16.02
C PHE A 331 -25.59 13.35 16.46
N SER A 332 -26.57 12.94 15.66
CA SER A 332 -28.00 13.00 16.00
C SER A 332 -28.68 11.67 15.66
N LYS A 333 -29.51 11.16 16.56
CA LYS A 333 -30.27 9.91 16.42
C LYS A 333 -31.76 10.20 16.42
N LEU A 334 -32.45 9.69 15.41
CA LEU A 334 -33.90 9.83 15.24
C LEU A 334 -34.57 8.44 15.33
N ASP A 335 -35.55 8.29 16.21
CA ASP A 335 -36.38 7.08 16.34
C ASP A 335 -37.77 7.35 15.77
N LEU A 336 -38.20 6.55 14.78
CA LEU A 336 -39.52 6.70 14.15
C LEU A 336 -40.59 5.99 14.98
N LYS A 337 -41.71 6.68 15.26
CA LYS A 337 -42.79 6.14 16.09
C LYS A 337 -43.55 5.05 15.32
N SER A 338 -43.38 3.77 15.69
CA SER A 338 -44.01 2.61 14.99
C SER A 338 -43.59 2.46 13.52
N GLY A 339 -42.28 2.51 13.25
CA GLY A 339 -41.69 2.55 11.90
C GLY A 339 -42.13 1.45 10.90
N TYR A 340 -42.54 0.26 11.36
CA TYR A 340 -43.06 -0.82 10.50
C TYR A 340 -44.31 -0.40 9.69
N HIS A 341 -45.10 0.54 10.21
CA HIS A 341 -46.34 0.99 9.55
C HIS A 341 -46.11 2.18 8.62
N GLN A 342 -44.86 2.54 8.32
CA GLN A 342 -44.55 3.85 7.73
C GLN A 342 -43.67 3.86 6.48
N LEU A 343 -43.14 2.76 5.91
CA LEU A 343 -42.10 2.84 4.84
C LEU A 343 -42.68 2.81 3.40
N GLU A 344 -42.10 3.44 2.36
CA GLU A 344 -40.66 3.62 2.01
C GLU A 344 -40.31 4.83 1.08
N ILE A 345 -39.01 5.26 0.97
CA ILE A 345 -38.46 6.33 0.08
C ILE A 345 -37.10 6.00 -0.62
N ARG A 346 -36.88 6.77 -1.71
CA ARG A 346 -36.02 6.80 -2.92
C ARG A 346 -34.46 6.87 -2.84
N LYS A 347 -33.86 6.80 -4.04
CA LYS A 347 -32.48 6.35 -4.37
C LYS A 347 -31.39 7.44 -4.47
N GLU A 348 -31.69 8.73 -4.32
CA GLU A 348 -30.83 9.83 -4.82
C GLU A 348 -29.87 10.47 -3.79
N ASP A 349 -30.01 10.19 -2.49
CA ASP A 349 -29.32 10.99 -1.45
C ASP A 349 -28.07 10.32 -0.86
N ARG A 350 -27.25 9.64 -1.68
CA ARG A 350 -26.18 8.74 -1.19
C ARG A 350 -24.80 9.36 -0.91
N TYR A 351 -24.56 10.68 -0.93
CA TYR A 351 -23.18 11.20 -1.01
C TYR A 351 -22.72 12.30 -0.03
N LYS A 352 -23.35 12.54 1.14
CA LYS A 352 -22.97 13.72 1.96
C LYS A 352 -22.54 13.35 3.39
N THR A 353 -21.25 13.52 3.70
CA THR A 353 -20.67 13.51 5.06
C THR A 353 -19.79 14.78 5.24
N THR A 354 -19.88 15.45 6.39
CA THR A 354 -19.04 16.63 6.72
C THR A 354 -18.79 16.74 8.24
N ARG A 355 -17.93 17.71 8.62
CA ARG A 355 -17.07 17.74 9.81
C ARG A 355 -17.28 18.97 10.74
N SER A 356 -18.39 19.73 10.65
CA SER A 356 -18.64 20.94 11.49
C SER A 356 -20.06 21.06 12.10
N LEU A 357 -20.21 21.84 13.18
CA LEU A 357 -21.47 22.02 13.93
C LEU A 357 -22.50 22.91 13.20
N GLU A 358 -22.06 23.99 12.55
CA GLU A 358 -22.94 24.86 11.74
C GLU A 358 -23.62 24.07 10.62
N GLU A 359 -22.87 23.21 9.92
CA GLU A 359 -23.40 22.37 8.85
C GLU A 359 -24.35 21.28 9.36
N HIS A 360 -24.06 20.69 10.54
CA HIS A 360 -24.91 19.67 11.17
C HIS A 360 -26.34 20.17 11.45
N VAL A 361 -26.49 21.45 11.80
CA VAL A 361 -27.80 22.10 12.00
C VAL A 361 -28.59 22.21 10.68
N GLU A 362 -27.92 22.50 9.56
CA GLU A 362 -28.53 22.57 8.22
C GLU A 362 -28.96 21.18 7.71
N TYR A 363 -28.16 20.13 7.97
CA TYR A 363 -28.54 18.75 7.68
C TYR A 363 -29.72 18.29 8.52
N LEU A 364 -29.74 18.60 9.82
CA LEU A 364 -30.86 18.26 10.69
C LEU A 364 -32.15 18.92 10.21
N ARG A 365 -32.09 20.18 9.77
CA ARG A 365 -33.22 20.88 9.12
C ARG A 365 -33.67 20.14 7.86
N THR A 366 -32.74 19.76 6.98
CA THR A 366 -33.03 19.03 5.75
C THR A 366 -33.68 17.67 6.01
N VAL A 367 -33.21 16.92 7.01
CA VAL A 367 -33.78 15.61 7.39
C VAL A 367 -35.17 15.78 8.00
N LEU A 368 -35.36 16.72 8.92
CA LEU A 368 -36.68 17.00 9.52
C LEU A 368 -37.69 17.51 8.47
N GLU A 369 -37.24 18.32 7.51
CA GLU A 369 -38.03 18.79 6.38
C GLU A 369 -38.43 17.64 5.44
N ARG A 370 -37.53 16.68 5.18
CA ARG A 370 -37.86 15.47 4.42
C ARG A 370 -38.83 14.57 5.16
N LEU A 371 -38.67 14.38 6.47
CA LEU A 371 -39.63 13.63 7.30
C LEU A 371 -41.01 14.29 7.28
N ARG A 372 -41.07 15.63 7.30
CA ARG A 372 -42.31 16.40 7.12
C ARG A 372 -42.96 16.14 5.76
N GLN A 373 -42.20 16.31 4.66
CA GLN A 373 -42.71 16.14 3.30
C GLN A 373 -43.20 14.71 3.05
N ALA A 374 -42.49 13.73 3.63
CA ALA A 374 -42.82 12.32 3.58
C ALA A 374 -43.83 11.86 4.65
N LYS A 375 -44.34 12.78 5.49
CA LYS A 375 -45.34 12.55 6.54
C LYS A 375 -44.93 11.48 7.58
N TYR A 376 -43.64 11.36 7.89
CA TYR A 376 -43.14 10.52 8.99
C TYR A 376 -43.24 11.24 10.33
N LYS A 377 -43.42 10.46 11.41
CA LYS A 377 -43.43 10.99 12.79
C LYS A 377 -42.29 10.40 13.62
N ALA A 378 -41.48 11.27 14.23
CA ALA A 378 -40.38 10.90 15.11
C ALA A 378 -40.81 10.92 16.58
N ASN A 379 -40.21 10.10 17.42
CA ASN A 379 -40.49 10.07 18.85
C ASN A 379 -39.52 10.98 19.61
N ARG A 380 -39.97 12.16 20.03
CA ARG A 380 -39.11 13.19 20.67
C ARG A 380 -38.36 12.66 21.89
N ASP A 381 -39.02 11.84 22.72
CA ASP A 381 -38.46 11.31 23.97
C ASP A 381 -37.37 10.25 23.76
N LYS A 382 -37.25 9.71 22.54
CA LYS A 382 -36.25 8.71 22.15
C LYS A 382 -35.22 9.22 21.15
N CYS A 383 -35.34 10.48 20.74
CA CYS A 383 -34.38 11.13 19.84
C CYS A 383 -33.31 11.84 20.65
N GLU A 384 -32.08 11.82 20.16
CA GLU A 384 -30.93 12.51 20.74
C GLU A 384 -30.33 13.42 19.67
N PHE A 385 -30.02 14.69 19.99
CA PHE A 385 -29.63 15.68 18.99
C PHE A 385 -28.27 16.31 19.30
N ALA A 386 -27.42 16.38 18.26
CA ALA A 386 -26.10 17.02 18.25
C ALA A 386 -25.23 16.71 19.48
N ARG A 387 -25.13 15.43 19.82
CA ARG A 387 -24.26 14.95 20.90
C ARG A 387 -22.88 14.64 20.37
N GLN A 388 -21.85 14.89 21.18
CA GLN A 388 -20.49 14.42 20.91
C GLN A 388 -20.38 12.92 21.16
N GLU A 389 -21.12 12.38 22.14
CA GLU A 389 -21.26 10.95 22.36
C GLU A 389 -22.72 10.52 22.27
N LEU A 390 -23.04 9.45 21.54
CA LEU A 390 -24.39 8.88 21.54
C LEU A 390 -24.42 7.36 21.38
N GLU A 391 -25.50 6.74 21.84
CA GLU A 391 -25.73 5.30 21.64
C GLU A 391 -26.39 5.04 20.28
N TYR A 392 -25.71 4.31 19.39
CA TYR A 392 -26.22 3.94 18.07
C TYR A 392 -25.93 2.47 17.74
N LEU A 393 -26.97 1.73 17.33
CA LEU A 393 -26.91 0.30 16.96
C LEU A 393 -26.16 -0.59 17.97
N GLY A 394 -26.33 -0.31 19.27
CA GLY A 394 -25.75 -1.10 20.36
C GLY A 394 -24.31 -0.75 20.74
N HIS A 395 -23.80 0.40 20.28
CA HIS A 395 -22.48 0.96 20.60
C HIS A 395 -22.59 2.43 21.02
N TYR A 396 -21.60 2.93 21.75
CA TYR A 396 -21.37 4.36 21.92
C TYR A 396 -20.45 4.86 20.80
N VAL A 397 -20.89 5.89 20.07
CA VAL A 397 -20.10 6.56 19.04
C VAL A 397 -19.59 7.89 19.62
N THR A 398 -18.29 8.13 19.51
CA THR A 398 -17.58 9.33 20.00
C THR A 398 -16.63 9.85 18.90
N PRO A 399 -16.10 11.09 19.00
CA PRO A 399 -15.13 11.61 18.04
C PRO A 399 -13.82 10.81 18.03
N GLN A 400 -13.48 10.14 19.14
CA GLN A 400 -12.26 9.34 19.30
C GLN A 400 -12.46 7.88 18.86
N GLY A 401 -13.69 7.43 18.61
CA GLY A 401 -13.96 6.05 18.20
C GLY A 401 -15.29 5.47 18.66
N ILE A 402 -15.43 4.15 18.47
CA ILE A 402 -16.62 3.37 18.83
C ILE A 402 -16.30 2.51 20.06
N ARG A 403 -17.15 2.53 21.09
CA ARG A 403 -17.00 1.71 22.32
C ARG A 403 -18.24 0.84 22.60
N PRO A 404 -18.09 -0.35 23.22
CA PRO A 404 -19.23 -1.17 23.66
C PRO A 404 -20.04 -0.49 24.80
N LEU A 405 -21.33 -0.84 24.92
CA LEU A 405 -22.22 -0.37 26.00
C LEU A 405 -21.84 -0.96 27.37
N ALA A 406 -21.87 -0.14 28.43
CA ALA A 406 -21.50 -0.53 29.80
C ALA A 406 -22.31 -1.73 30.34
N ASP A 407 -23.60 -1.81 30.03
CA ASP A 407 -24.47 -2.92 30.46
C ASP A 407 -24.09 -4.26 29.82
N LYS A 408 -23.54 -4.24 28.59
CA LYS A 408 -23.02 -5.44 27.93
C LYS A 408 -21.67 -5.86 28.49
N ILE A 409 -20.86 -4.90 28.94
CA ILE A 409 -19.59 -5.14 29.63
C ILE A 409 -19.85 -5.79 31.00
N GLU A 410 -20.84 -5.31 31.76
CA GLU A 410 -21.19 -5.92 33.05
C GLU A 410 -21.78 -7.33 32.86
N ALA A 411 -22.66 -7.53 31.87
CA ALA A 411 -23.18 -8.85 31.53
C ALA A 411 -22.08 -9.84 31.11
N LEU A 412 -21.04 -9.36 30.42
CA LEU A 412 -19.83 -10.13 30.11
C LEU A 412 -19.02 -10.43 31.37
N ARG A 413 -18.91 -9.49 32.32
CA ARG A 413 -18.13 -9.67 33.56
C ARG A 413 -18.69 -10.79 34.43
N VAL A 414 -20.00 -10.83 34.64
CA VAL A 414 -20.69 -11.86 35.44
C VAL A 414 -21.09 -13.12 34.66
N TRP A 415 -20.68 -13.25 33.38
CA TRP A 415 -21.05 -14.42 32.57
C TRP A 415 -20.52 -15.74 33.18
N PRO A 416 -21.40 -16.71 33.50
CA PRO A 416 -21.02 -17.96 34.16
C PRO A 416 -20.31 -18.92 33.21
N GLU A 417 -19.52 -19.85 33.75
CA GLU A 417 -18.82 -20.82 32.92
C GLU A 417 -19.81 -21.74 32.19
N PRO A 418 -19.66 -21.98 30.87
CA PRO A 418 -20.58 -22.81 30.11
C PRO A 418 -20.65 -24.24 30.64
N THR A 419 -21.87 -24.76 30.80
CA THR A 419 -22.11 -26.12 31.30
C THR A 419 -22.65 -27.07 30.24
N ASN A 420 -23.05 -26.53 29.08
CA ASN A 420 -23.60 -27.28 27.97
C ASN A 420 -23.28 -26.59 26.61
N THR A 421 -23.54 -27.29 25.50
CA THR A 421 -23.28 -26.79 24.14
C THR A 421 -24.08 -25.53 23.77
N THR A 422 -25.27 -25.34 24.35
CA THR A 422 -26.11 -24.15 24.10
C THR A 422 -25.50 -22.91 24.74
N ASP A 423 -24.95 -23.03 25.96
CA ASP A 423 -24.21 -21.96 26.64
C ASP A 423 -22.98 -21.56 25.83
N VAL A 424 -22.23 -22.54 25.30
CA VAL A 424 -21.06 -22.30 24.45
C VAL A 424 -21.45 -21.60 23.16
N ARG A 425 -22.51 -22.03 22.45
CA ARG A 425 -22.97 -21.36 21.22
C ARG A 425 -23.41 -19.92 21.50
N SER A 426 -24.07 -19.69 22.63
CA SER A 426 -24.51 -18.35 23.03
C SER A 426 -23.34 -17.42 23.31
N PHE A 427 -22.34 -17.90 24.07
CA PHE A 427 -21.10 -17.16 24.32
C PHE A 427 -20.30 -16.93 23.03
N MET A 428 -20.17 -17.95 22.18
CA MET A 428 -19.42 -17.87 20.91
C MET A 428 -20.10 -16.98 19.88
N GLY A 429 -21.45 -16.88 19.89
CA GLY A 429 -22.19 -15.92 19.09
C GLY A 429 -21.88 -14.47 19.48
N LEU A 430 -21.76 -14.21 20.79
CA LEU A 430 -21.36 -12.90 21.32
C LEU A 430 -19.87 -12.63 21.07
N ALA A 431 -18.99 -13.59 21.33
CA ALA A 431 -17.56 -13.46 21.07
C ALA A 431 -17.27 -13.23 19.57
N GLY A 432 -18.06 -13.86 18.68
CA GLY A 432 -17.98 -13.67 17.23
C GLY A 432 -18.40 -12.26 16.80
N TYR A 433 -19.32 -11.62 17.51
CA TYR A 433 -19.67 -10.20 17.30
C TYR A 433 -18.48 -9.28 17.60
N TYR A 434 -17.70 -9.60 18.63
CA TYR A 434 -16.53 -8.82 19.07
C TYR A 434 -15.19 -9.29 18.47
N GLN A 435 -15.19 -10.24 17.53
CA GLN A 435 -13.95 -10.83 16.99
C GLN A 435 -12.97 -9.80 16.39
N ARG A 436 -13.48 -8.69 15.83
CA ARG A 436 -12.68 -7.61 15.24
C ARG A 436 -11.88 -6.80 16.26
N PHE A 437 -12.14 -6.99 17.55
CA PHE A 437 -11.50 -6.31 18.67
C PHE A 437 -10.51 -7.23 19.41
N ILE A 438 -10.39 -8.50 18.97
CA ILE A 438 -9.61 -9.54 19.67
C ILE A 438 -8.50 -10.05 18.76
N THR A 439 -7.25 -9.70 19.08
CA THR A 439 -6.07 -10.16 18.34
C THR A 439 -5.94 -11.68 18.42
N GLY A 440 -5.79 -12.35 17.27
CA GLY A 440 -5.67 -13.81 17.22
C GLY A 440 -6.95 -14.58 17.59
N TYR A 441 -8.13 -13.97 17.42
CA TYR A 441 -9.44 -14.54 17.80
C TYR A 441 -9.61 -16.01 17.42
N SER A 442 -9.32 -16.42 16.17
CA SER A 442 -9.52 -17.81 15.73
C SER A 442 -8.70 -18.82 16.52
N ARG A 443 -7.48 -18.45 16.95
CA ARG A 443 -6.61 -19.31 17.77
C ARG A 443 -7.17 -19.41 19.19
N ILE A 444 -7.50 -18.27 19.79
CA ILE A 444 -8.03 -18.23 21.16
C ILE A 444 -9.37 -18.96 21.23
N ALA A 445 -10.22 -18.81 20.23
CA ALA A 445 -11.57 -19.38 20.18
C ALA A 445 -11.61 -20.86 19.73
N ALA A 446 -10.49 -21.46 19.29
CA ALA A 446 -10.47 -22.82 18.75
C ALA A 446 -10.92 -23.90 19.76
N PRO A 447 -10.44 -23.92 21.02
CA PRO A 447 -10.89 -24.90 22.02
C PRO A 447 -12.39 -24.81 22.31
N MET A 448 -12.94 -23.59 22.35
CA MET A 448 -14.36 -23.32 22.55
C MET A 448 -15.22 -23.66 21.31
N THR A 449 -14.67 -23.46 20.11
CA THR A 449 -15.36 -23.79 18.85
C THR A 449 -15.57 -25.29 18.69
N ARG A 450 -14.64 -26.11 19.18
CA ARG A 450 -14.77 -27.59 19.20
C ARG A 450 -16.03 -28.04 19.95
N LEU A 451 -16.37 -27.36 21.04
CA LEU A 451 -17.51 -27.69 21.91
C LEU A 451 -18.88 -27.29 21.32
N GLN A 452 -18.91 -26.58 20.18
CA GLN A 452 -20.16 -26.24 19.47
C GLN A 452 -20.71 -27.41 18.62
N SER A 453 -19.86 -28.40 18.31
CA SER A 453 -20.22 -29.54 17.48
C SER A 453 -21.06 -30.56 18.26
N PRO A 454 -22.21 -31.01 17.72
CA PRO A 454 -23.01 -32.06 18.35
C PRO A 454 -22.33 -33.44 18.31
N LYS A 455 -21.22 -33.59 17.58
CA LYS A 455 -20.46 -34.85 17.44
C LYS A 455 -19.37 -35.04 18.51
N VAL A 456 -19.13 -34.03 19.36
CA VAL A 456 -18.09 -34.07 20.39
C VAL A 456 -18.78 -34.13 21.76
N PRO A 457 -18.43 -35.09 22.64
CA PRO A 457 -18.93 -35.11 24.02
C PRO A 457 -18.58 -33.80 24.73
N PHE A 458 -19.55 -33.20 25.41
CA PHE A 458 -19.32 -31.94 26.12
C PHE A 458 -18.42 -32.18 27.34
N VAL A 459 -17.14 -31.87 27.18
CA VAL A 459 -16.14 -31.88 28.25
C VAL A 459 -15.47 -30.52 28.26
N PHE A 460 -15.77 -29.73 29.30
CA PHE A 460 -15.19 -28.41 29.46
C PHE A 460 -13.85 -28.52 30.19
N ASP A 461 -12.83 -28.92 29.43
CA ASP A 461 -11.46 -29.13 29.89
C ASP A 461 -10.71 -27.82 30.18
N ASP A 462 -9.50 -27.94 30.73
CA ASP A 462 -8.67 -26.79 31.12
C ASP A 462 -8.32 -25.89 29.92
N ASP A 463 -8.24 -26.45 28.71
CA ASP A 463 -8.00 -25.71 27.47
C ASP A 463 -9.22 -24.88 27.05
N ALA A 464 -10.43 -25.45 27.13
CA ALA A 464 -11.68 -24.70 26.92
C ALA A 464 -11.88 -23.62 27.99
N ARG A 465 -11.50 -23.90 29.24
CA ARG A 465 -11.55 -22.93 30.34
C ARG A 465 -10.57 -21.78 30.17
N ARG A 466 -9.34 -22.06 29.76
CA ARG A 466 -8.35 -21.03 29.43
C ARG A 466 -8.80 -20.19 28.24
N SER A 467 -9.34 -20.83 27.20
CA SER A 467 -9.92 -20.17 26.02
C SER A 467 -11.07 -19.23 26.38
N PHE A 468 -12.03 -19.71 27.17
CA PHE A 468 -13.17 -18.91 27.66
C PHE A 468 -12.72 -17.69 28.46
N GLN A 469 -11.83 -17.87 29.44
CA GLN A 469 -11.34 -16.75 30.27
C GLN A 469 -10.48 -15.76 29.46
N THR A 470 -9.71 -16.24 28.49
CA THR A 470 -8.91 -15.38 27.60
C THR A 470 -9.81 -14.55 26.69
N LEU A 471 -10.84 -15.15 26.08
CA LEU A 471 -11.84 -14.41 25.29
C LEU A 471 -12.59 -13.39 26.15
N LYS A 472 -13.04 -13.80 27.34
CA LYS A 472 -13.74 -12.92 28.29
C LYS A 472 -12.87 -11.72 28.68
N THR A 473 -11.60 -11.94 29.01
CA THR A 473 -10.65 -10.87 29.35
C THR A 473 -10.37 -9.96 28.16
N ALA A 474 -10.16 -10.52 26.96
CA ALA A 474 -9.92 -9.74 25.75
C ALA A 474 -11.13 -8.87 25.36
N MET A 475 -12.35 -9.37 25.56
CA MET A 475 -13.60 -8.62 25.34
C MET A 475 -13.80 -7.50 26.36
N LEU A 476 -13.33 -7.68 27.61
CA LEU A 476 -13.39 -6.67 28.68
C LEU A 476 -12.31 -5.59 28.55
N MET A 477 -11.15 -5.92 27.97
CA MET A 477 -10.00 -5.03 27.79
C MET A 477 -9.94 -4.39 26.39
N ALA A 478 -10.95 -4.63 25.54
CA ALA A 478 -10.97 -4.17 24.16
C ALA A 478 -10.88 -2.62 24.08
N PRO A 479 -9.83 -2.04 23.47
CA PRO A 479 -9.62 -0.60 23.45
C PRO A 479 -10.60 0.14 22.55
N VAL A 480 -10.76 1.45 22.79
CA VAL A 480 -11.47 2.38 21.90
C VAL A 480 -10.78 2.39 20.55
N ARG A 481 -11.54 2.13 19.48
CA ARG A 481 -10.97 2.03 18.14
C ARG A 481 -11.16 3.30 17.34
N SER A 482 -10.07 3.80 16.75
CA SER A 482 -10.04 4.84 15.73
C SER A 482 -10.87 4.45 14.50
N ILE A 483 -11.71 5.37 14.03
CA ILE A 483 -12.43 5.21 12.76
C ILE A 483 -11.43 5.39 11.61
N TYR A 484 -11.53 4.59 10.56
CA TYR A 484 -10.66 4.65 9.40
C TYR A 484 -10.68 6.05 8.76
N ASP A 485 -9.50 6.67 8.60
CA ASP A 485 -9.34 7.95 7.89
C ASP A 485 -8.62 7.74 6.54
N PRO A 486 -9.24 8.08 5.40
CA PRO A 486 -8.63 7.90 4.08
C PRO A 486 -7.33 8.69 3.88
N THR A 487 -7.06 9.73 4.70
CA THR A 487 -5.89 10.62 4.56
C THR A 487 -4.63 10.14 5.29
N LEU A 488 -4.75 9.18 6.21
CA LEU A 488 -3.62 8.72 7.04
C LEU A 488 -2.85 7.54 6.41
N PRO A 489 -1.51 7.45 6.57
CA PRO A 489 -0.72 6.29 6.15
C PRO A 489 -1.31 4.99 6.71
N THR A 490 -1.40 3.96 5.88
CA THR A 490 -2.10 2.69 6.21
C THR A 490 -1.17 1.50 6.02
N ARG A 491 -1.11 0.62 7.01
CA ARG A 491 -0.31 -0.62 7.00
C ARG A 491 -1.22 -1.83 7.17
N VAL A 492 -0.91 -2.92 6.46
CA VAL A 492 -1.55 -4.23 6.65
C VAL A 492 -0.51 -5.25 7.05
N THR A 493 -0.71 -5.87 8.20
CA THR A 493 0.14 -6.92 8.75
C THR A 493 -0.63 -8.24 8.73
N THR A 494 -0.10 -9.31 8.15
CA THR A 494 -0.77 -10.61 8.09
C THR A 494 0.04 -11.70 8.76
N ASP A 495 -0.62 -12.66 9.39
CA ASP A 495 -0.04 -13.82 10.08
C ASP A 495 -0.84 -15.08 9.72
N ALA A 496 -0.18 -16.24 9.66
CA ALA A 496 -0.82 -17.51 9.31
C ALA A 496 -0.25 -18.66 10.14
N SER A 497 -1.14 -19.49 10.68
CA SER A 497 -0.79 -20.69 11.44
C SER A 497 -1.56 -21.91 10.93
N ASP A 498 -1.18 -23.10 11.41
CA ASP A 498 -1.86 -24.36 11.08
C ASP A 498 -3.35 -24.38 11.48
N TYR A 499 -3.73 -23.55 12.45
CA TYR A 499 -5.09 -23.47 12.96
C TYR A 499 -5.91 -22.33 12.34
N GLY A 500 -5.26 -21.26 11.87
CA GLY A 500 -5.95 -20.06 11.43
C GLY A 500 -5.03 -18.96 10.92
N ILE A 501 -5.61 -18.06 10.15
CA ILE A 501 -5.05 -16.85 9.56
C ILE A 501 -5.46 -15.65 10.42
N GLY A 502 -4.58 -14.66 10.55
CA GLY A 502 -4.78 -13.38 11.19
C GLY A 502 -4.28 -12.24 10.31
N ALA A 503 -4.87 -11.06 10.45
CA ALA A 503 -4.31 -9.84 9.90
C ALA A 503 -4.73 -8.62 10.73
N VAL A 504 -3.98 -7.53 10.60
CA VAL A 504 -4.26 -6.22 11.20
C VAL A 504 -4.12 -5.13 10.14
N LEU A 505 -5.13 -4.28 10.02
CA LEU A 505 -5.10 -3.01 9.30
C LEU A 505 -4.83 -1.91 10.31
N GLU A 506 -3.81 -1.10 10.10
CA GLU A 506 -3.33 -0.05 11.01
C GLU A 506 -3.22 1.28 10.28
N GLN A 507 -3.40 2.40 10.99
CA GLN A 507 -3.20 3.75 10.47
C GLN A 507 -2.29 4.57 11.38
N HIS A 508 -1.53 5.48 10.78
CA HIS A 508 -0.59 6.36 11.50
C HIS A 508 -1.15 7.77 11.59
N ASP A 509 -1.40 8.26 12.80
CA ASP A 509 -1.97 9.60 13.05
C ASP A 509 -0.92 10.72 13.15
N GLY A 510 0.36 10.38 13.03
CA GLY A 510 1.49 11.29 13.16
C GLY A 510 2.36 11.02 14.40
N VAL A 511 1.87 10.22 15.35
CA VAL A 511 2.58 9.88 16.59
C VAL A 511 2.81 8.37 16.71
N ASP A 512 1.79 7.54 16.43
CA ASP A 512 1.92 6.08 16.53
C ASP A 512 1.04 5.34 15.51
N TRP A 513 1.28 4.04 15.33
CA TRP A 513 0.43 3.16 14.54
C TRP A 513 -0.70 2.61 15.40
N HIS A 514 -1.94 2.97 15.05
CA HIS A 514 -3.13 2.48 15.75
C HIS A 514 -3.95 1.49 14.87
N PRO A 515 -4.45 0.39 15.45
CA PRO A 515 -5.14 -0.65 14.70
C PRO A 515 -6.60 -0.26 14.34
N VAL A 516 -6.92 -0.28 13.04
CA VAL A 516 -8.22 0.09 12.46
C VAL A 516 -9.12 -1.09 12.12
N GLU A 517 -8.57 -2.24 11.68
CA GLU A 517 -9.34 -3.51 11.63
C GLU A 517 -8.48 -4.74 11.98
N TYR A 518 -9.01 -5.69 12.76
CA TYR A 518 -8.39 -7.01 12.95
C TYR A 518 -9.20 -8.03 12.17
N PHE A 519 -8.53 -8.85 11.38
CA PHE A 519 -9.10 -9.94 10.63
C PHE A 519 -8.56 -11.26 11.15
N SER A 520 -9.42 -12.28 11.28
CA SER A 520 -8.98 -13.62 11.59
C SER A 520 -9.92 -14.63 10.95
N HIS A 521 -9.37 -15.70 10.37
CA HIS A 521 -10.13 -16.72 9.67
C HIS A 521 -9.53 -18.11 9.89
N LYS A 522 -10.35 -19.13 10.08
CA LYS A 522 -9.88 -20.51 10.15
C LYS A 522 -9.44 -21.03 8.78
N VAL A 523 -8.32 -21.73 8.69
CA VAL A 523 -7.89 -22.34 7.42
C VAL A 523 -8.85 -23.49 7.08
N PRO A 524 -9.48 -23.52 5.89
CA PRO A 524 -10.36 -24.61 5.49
C PRO A 524 -9.61 -25.94 5.41
N PRO A 525 -10.25 -27.09 5.71
CA PRO A 525 -9.65 -28.41 5.56
C PRO A 525 -9.63 -28.79 4.06
N ILE A 526 -8.79 -28.12 3.29
CA ILE A 526 -8.45 -28.52 1.92
C ILE A 526 -7.11 -29.23 2.01
N ASN A 527 -7.09 -30.51 1.63
CA ASN A 527 -5.96 -31.44 1.73
C ASN A 527 -4.78 -31.09 0.78
N SER A 528 -4.33 -29.84 0.70
CA SER A 528 -3.18 -29.45 -0.13
C SER A 528 -2.37 -28.23 0.36
N LEU A 529 -2.59 -27.77 1.59
CA LEU A 529 -1.85 -26.66 2.19
C LEU A 529 -1.07 -27.14 3.42
N ASP A 530 -0.11 -28.04 3.25
CA ASP A 530 0.85 -28.40 4.31
C ASP A 530 2.08 -27.46 4.35
N ASP A 531 2.19 -26.54 3.37
CA ASP A 531 3.27 -25.55 3.25
C ASP A 531 2.89 -24.22 3.92
N ALA A 532 3.64 -23.80 4.94
CA ALA A 532 3.44 -22.56 5.69
C ALA A 532 3.37 -21.32 4.78
N ARG A 533 4.14 -21.29 3.68
CA ARG A 533 4.19 -20.16 2.74
C ARG A 533 2.88 -19.98 1.97
N LYS A 534 2.20 -21.09 1.66
CA LYS A 534 0.89 -21.02 1.00
C LYS A 534 -0.21 -20.56 1.96
N LYS A 535 -0.06 -20.82 3.26
CA LYS A 535 -0.96 -20.31 4.32
C LYS A 535 -0.74 -18.81 4.54
N GLU A 536 0.51 -18.34 4.53
CA GLU A 536 0.85 -16.91 4.58
C GLU A 536 0.35 -16.15 3.34
N LEU A 537 0.47 -16.73 2.15
CA LEU A 537 -0.07 -16.13 0.92
C LEU A 537 -1.61 -16.07 0.94
N LEU A 538 -2.26 -17.12 1.46
CA LEU A 538 -3.71 -17.13 1.67
C LEU A 538 -4.13 -16.07 2.69
N ALA A 539 -3.34 -15.86 3.75
CA ALA A 539 -3.57 -14.79 4.72
C ALA A 539 -3.52 -13.40 4.08
N PHE A 540 -2.51 -13.18 3.24
CA PHE A 540 -2.32 -11.94 2.50
C PHE A 540 -3.46 -11.68 1.50
N ASP A 541 -3.81 -12.66 0.66
CA ASP A 541 -4.91 -12.54 -0.32
C ASP A 541 -6.27 -12.31 0.37
N MET A 542 -6.54 -12.99 1.48
CA MET A 542 -7.78 -12.81 2.23
C MET A 542 -7.83 -11.44 2.92
N ALA A 543 -6.72 -10.95 3.47
CA ALA A 543 -6.63 -9.61 4.04
C ALA A 543 -6.85 -8.52 2.97
N LEU A 544 -6.23 -8.66 1.79
CA LEU A 544 -6.42 -7.72 0.68
C LEU A 544 -7.84 -7.76 0.11
N LYS A 545 -8.46 -8.93 -0.03
CA LYS A 545 -9.87 -9.05 -0.45
C LYS A 545 -10.82 -8.45 0.59
N ARG A 546 -10.55 -8.69 1.88
CA ARG A 546 -11.33 -8.15 3.01
C ARG A 546 -11.27 -6.62 3.04
N TRP A 547 -10.08 -6.04 2.92
CA TRP A 547 -9.83 -4.60 3.03
C TRP A 547 -9.64 -3.90 1.70
N ARG A 548 -10.06 -4.52 0.59
CA ARG A 548 -9.98 -3.94 -0.75
C ARG A 548 -10.57 -2.53 -0.80
N HIS A 549 -11.67 -2.29 -0.11
CA HIS A 549 -12.35 -1.00 -0.03
C HIS A 549 -11.55 0.08 0.73
N PHE A 550 -10.56 -0.31 1.55
CA PHE A 550 -9.62 0.60 2.23
C PHE A 550 -8.29 0.76 1.47
N LEU A 551 -7.84 -0.24 0.70
CA LEU A 551 -6.47 -0.26 0.18
C LEU A 551 -6.34 0.14 -1.30
N LEU A 552 -7.45 0.15 -2.04
CA LEU A 552 -7.46 0.48 -3.47
C LEU A 552 -7.26 2.00 -3.68
N GLY A 553 -6.19 2.41 -4.39
CA GLY A 553 -6.01 3.80 -4.87
C GLY A 553 -5.01 4.72 -4.14
N ARG A 554 -4.19 4.23 -3.20
CA ARG A 554 -3.26 5.08 -2.39
C ARG A 554 -1.84 5.14 -3.00
N ARG A 555 -1.31 6.32 -3.44
CA ARG A 555 0.10 6.52 -3.91
C ARG A 555 0.68 7.96 -3.77
N ARG A 556 1.96 8.02 -3.31
CA ARG A 556 3.15 8.92 -3.56
C ARG A 556 3.26 10.35 -2.95
N PHE A 557 4.47 10.71 -2.48
CA PHE A 557 4.82 11.95 -1.73
C PHE A 557 5.02 13.23 -2.59
N THR A 558 5.24 13.14 -3.90
CA THR A 558 5.53 14.30 -4.77
C THR A 558 4.28 15.17 -5.03
N TRP A 559 3.07 14.59 -4.99
CA TRP A 559 1.79 15.29 -5.21
C TRP A 559 1.60 16.45 -4.26
N ASP A 560 1.84 16.21 -2.97
CA ASP A 560 1.59 17.20 -1.92
C ASP A 560 2.50 18.42 -2.08
N ILE A 561 3.74 18.22 -2.52
CA ILE A 561 4.70 19.31 -2.78
C ILE A 561 4.25 20.11 -3.99
N GLN A 562 3.95 19.45 -5.11
CA GLN A 562 3.52 20.13 -6.34
C GLN A 562 2.18 20.85 -6.18
N THR A 563 1.26 20.29 -5.36
CA THR A 563 -0.01 20.94 -5.03
C THR A 563 0.21 22.29 -4.32
N LYS A 564 1.25 22.42 -3.49
CA LYS A 564 1.62 23.73 -2.88
C LYS A 564 1.96 24.79 -3.92
N TYR A 565 2.48 24.38 -5.07
CA TYR A 565 2.82 25.26 -6.19
C TYR A 565 1.68 25.43 -7.20
N GLY A 566 0.48 24.93 -6.89
CA GLY A 566 -0.71 25.10 -7.73
C GLY A 566 -0.91 24.02 -8.80
N ALA A 567 -0.25 22.85 -8.66
CA ALA A 567 -0.45 21.75 -9.59
C ALA A 567 -1.91 21.28 -9.64
N ILE A 568 -2.42 21.09 -10.85
CA ILE A 568 -3.71 20.50 -11.15
C ILE A 568 -3.44 19.12 -11.76
N PHE A 569 -4.03 18.10 -11.15
CA PHE A 569 -3.94 16.71 -11.57
C PHE A 569 -5.27 16.28 -12.20
N ASP A 570 -5.19 15.46 -13.25
CA ASP A 570 -6.36 14.89 -13.90
C ASP A 570 -6.61 13.45 -13.39
N GLU A 571 -7.87 13.15 -13.09
CA GLU A 571 -8.32 11.82 -12.65
C GLU A 571 -8.07 10.76 -13.74
N ASP A 572 -8.18 11.13 -15.02
CA ASP A 572 -7.97 10.21 -16.16
C ASP A 572 -6.51 9.77 -16.30
N SER A 573 -5.56 10.59 -15.83
CA SER A 573 -4.13 10.25 -15.74
C SER A 573 -3.79 9.43 -14.47
N GLY A 574 -4.81 8.89 -13.81
CA GLY A 574 -4.69 8.18 -12.54
C GLY A 574 -4.27 9.08 -11.38
N GLY A 575 -4.47 10.40 -11.48
CA GLY A 575 -4.10 11.40 -10.47
C GLY A 575 -2.60 11.49 -10.20
N ASN A 576 -1.77 10.94 -11.09
CA ASN A 576 -0.33 10.78 -10.89
C ASN A 576 0.54 11.52 -11.92
N VAL A 577 0.04 12.58 -12.56
CA VAL A 577 0.86 13.48 -13.38
C VAL A 577 0.28 14.90 -13.32
N ALA A 578 1.11 15.91 -13.03
CA ALA A 578 0.68 17.31 -13.05
C ALA A 578 0.34 17.73 -14.48
N VAL A 579 -0.93 18.00 -14.76
CA VAL A 579 -1.37 18.42 -16.10
C VAL A 579 -0.97 19.87 -16.35
N THR A 580 -1.20 20.74 -15.36
CA THR A 580 -0.86 22.16 -15.44
C THR A 580 -0.64 22.73 -14.05
N PHE A 581 0.08 23.85 -13.94
CA PHE A 581 0.12 24.68 -12.73
C PHE A 581 -0.67 25.99 -12.90
N GLY A 582 -1.51 26.08 -13.95
CA GLY A 582 -2.24 27.30 -14.31
C GLY A 582 -1.37 28.36 -15.00
N ASN A 583 -0.13 28.03 -15.35
CA ASN A 583 0.89 28.94 -15.86
C ASN A 583 1.49 28.49 -17.21
N ASP A 584 0.77 27.70 -18.03
CA ASP A 584 1.33 27.05 -19.23
C ASP A 584 2.06 28.01 -20.18
N VAL A 585 1.50 29.20 -20.42
CA VAL A 585 2.09 30.21 -21.31
C VAL A 585 3.39 30.78 -20.72
N GLU A 586 3.38 31.08 -19.43
CA GLU A 586 4.56 31.55 -18.69
C GLU A 586 5.65 30.49 -18.67
N ALA A 587 5.29 29.22 -18.44
CA ALA A 587 6.25 28.11 -18.45
C ALA A 587 6.88 27.95 -19.85
N ILE A 588 6.11 28.06 -20.93
CA ILE A 588 6.66 27.97 -22.30
C ILE A 588 7.59 29.16 -22.61
N ASP A 589 7.26 30.37 -22.14
CA ASP A 589 8.14 31.53 -22.29
C ASP A 589 9.44 31.36 -21.46
N ALA A 590 9.30 30.95 -20.20
CA ALA A 590 10.42 30.69 -19.30
C ALA A 590 11.35 29.58 -19.82
N ALA A 591 10.83 28.57 -20.53
CA ALA A 591 11.69 27.56 -21.17
C ALA A 591 12.60 28.16 -22.26
N LYS A 592 12.23 29.32 -22.84
CA LYS A 592 13.02 30.01 -23.87
C LYS A 592 13.90 31.11 -23.31
N THR A 593 13.48 31.78 -22.23
CA THR A 593 14.14 32.98 -21.69
C THR A 593 14.82 32.77 -20.34
N HIS A 594 14.40 31.75 -19.58
CA HIS A 594 14.84 31.46 -18.22
C HIS A 594 15.07 29.96 -18.01
N ALA A 595 14.37 29.34 -17.04
CA ALA A 595 14.43 27.92 -16.75
C ALA A 595 13.07 27.44 -16.23
N VAL A 596 12.71 26.21 -16.58
CA VAL A 596 11.54 25.49 -16.08
C VAL A 596 11.94 24.17 -15.46
N VAL A 597 11.13 23.68 -14.52
CA VAL A 597 11.26 22.32 -13.98
C VAL A 597 9.97 21.54 -14.22
N ILE A 598 10.12 20.31 -14.74
CA ILE A 598 9.01 19.40 -14.97
C ILE A 598 9.28 18.03 -14.32
N ASP A 599 8.23 17.46 -13.74
CA ASP A 599 8.27 16.10 -13.20
C ASP A 599 7.95 15.08 -14.29
N ARG A 600 8.94 14.23 -14.54
CA ARG A 600 8.97 13.22 -15.59
C ARG A 600 9.01 11.81 -15.00
N THR A 601 8.66 11.65 -13.73
CA THR A 601 8.70 10.38 -12.99
C THR A 601 7.82 9.30 -13.61
N HIS A 602 6.87 9.65 -14.47
CA HIS A 602 6.05 8.69 -15.21
C HIS A 602 6.73 8.11 -16.47
N TYR A 603 7.85 8.68 -16.94
CA TYR A 603 8.65 8.11 -18.04
C TYR A 603 9.36 6.83 -17.60
N GLY A 604 9.48 5.86 -18.50
CA GLY A 604 10.12 4.58 -18.16
C GLY A 604 11.63 4.73 -18.00
N ARG A 605 12.21 4.06 -17.00
CA ARG A 605 13.66 3.89 -16.86
C ARG A 605 13.98 2.41 -16.81
N ILE A 606 14.59 1.91 -17.87
CA ILE A 606 14.99 0.52 -18.02
C ILE A 606 16.50 0.44 -17.76
N ARG A 607 16.91 -0.35 -16.77
CA ARG A 607 18.31 -0.64 -16.49
C ARG A 607 18.73 -1.90 -17.23
N VAL A 608 19.77 -1.81 -18.04
CA VAL A 608 20.43 -2.96 -18.68
C VAL A 608 21.81 -3.13 -18.06
N SER A 609 22.08 -4.26 -17.41
CA SER A 609 23.32 -4.52 -16.67
C SER A 609 24.05 -5.77 -17.17
N ASP A 610 25.20 -6.05 -16.54
CA ASP A 610 26.11 -7.18 -16.78
C ASP A 610 27.05 -7.01 -17.99
N GLU A 611 27.89 -8.03 -18.22
CA GLU A 611 29.06 -7.97 -19.12
C GLU A 611 28.68 -7.59 -20.55
N ASP A 612 27.58 -8.14 -21.09
CA ASP A 612 27.21 -7.99 -22.50
C ASP A 612 26.28 -6.78 -22.77
N ARG A 613 25.91 -5.99 -21.75
CA ARG A 613 24.91 -4.89 -21.85
C ARG A 613 25.11 -3.93 -23.02
N ILE A 614 26.36 -3.53 -23.28
CA ILE A 614 26.72 -2.60 -24.36
C ILE A 614 26.51 -3.25 -25.72
N ARG A 615 27.06 -4.46 -25.90
CA ARG A 615 26.92 -5.24 -27.14
C ARG A 615 25.46 -5.59 -27.42
N PHE A 616 24.70 -5.90 -26.38
CA PHE A 616 23.28 -6.20 -26.48
C PHE A 616 22.49 -4.99 -26.99
N LEU A 617 22.57 -3.83 -26.31
CA LEU A 617 21.88 -2.61 -26.74
C LEU A 617 22.35 -2.09 -28.11
N HIS A 618 23.64 -2.28 -28.42
CA HIS A 618 24.18 -2.00 -29.75
C HIS A 618 23.43 -2.76 -30.85
N ASN A 619 23.01 -4.00 -30.60
CA ASN A 619 22.28 -4.82 -31.57
C ASN A 619 20.76 -4.58 -31.57
N GLN A 620 20.20 -4.10 -30.44
CA GLN A 620 18.74 -3.92 -30.29
C GLN A 620 18.21 -2.55 -30.74
N SER A 621 19.08 -1.56 -30.97
CA SER A 621 18.67 -0.18 -31.24
C SER A 621 19.47 0.44 -32.40
N THR A 622 19.17 1.67 -32.81
CA THR A 622 19.82 2.31 -33.97
C THR A 622 21.15 3.01 -33.66
N ALA A 623 21.43 3.38 -32.40
CA ALA A 623 22.64 4.12 -32.02
C ALA A 623 23.87 3.23 -31.78
N ASP A 624 25.07 3.73 -32.01
CA ASP A 624 26.30 2.98 -31.76
C ASP A 624 26.73 3.07 -30.28
N PHE A 625 26.44 2.01 -29.53
CA PHE A 625 26.81 1.93 -28.11
C PHE A 625 28.29 1.58 -27.89
N GLN A 626 29.00 1.04 -28.88
CA GLN A 626 30.38 0.55 -28.68
C GLN A 626 31.40 1.69 -28.65
N ILE A 627 31.06 2.84 -29.23
CA ILE A 627 31.90 4.04 -29.19
C ILE A 627 31.71 4.86 -27.90
N LEU A 628 30.66 4.57 -27.13
CA LEU A 628 30.33 5.29 -25.91
C LEU A 628 31.10 4.74 -24.70
N LYS A 629 31.56 5.64 -23.84
CA LYS A 629 32.23 5.34 -22.58
C LYS A 629 31.33 5.65 -21.40
N GLN A 630 31.72 5.18 -20.22
CA GLN A 630 31.08 5.55 -18.96
C GLN A 630 30.96 7.09 -18.84
N GLY A 631 29.80 7.56 -18.37
CA GLY A 631 29.50 8.97 -18.23
C GLY A 631 29.07 9.64 -19.53
N GLN A 632 28.96 8.90 -20.64
CA GLN A 632 28.39 9.38 -21.90
C GLN A 632 27.00 8.81 -22.13
N GLY A 633 26.29 9.34 -23.13
CA GLY A 633 24.96 8.90 -23.49
C GLY A 633 24.60 9.35 -24.90
N CYS A 634 23.48 8.85 -25.40
CA CYS A 634 22.99 9.20 -26.72
C CYS A 634 21.47 9.02 -26.81
N ASP A 635 20.85 9.67 -27.79
CA ASP A 635 19.52 9.27 -28.24
C ASP A 635 19.63 8.04 -29.15
N THR A 636 18.64 7.17 -29.08
CA THR A 636 18.55 5.96 -29.90
C THR A 636 17.09 5.65 -30.21
N VAL A 637 16.84 4.92 -31.29
CA VAL A 637 15.50 4.49 -31.67
C VAL A 637 15.44 2.97 -31.62
N PHE A 638 14.39 2.45 -30.98
CA PHE A 638 14.04 1.04 -31.08
C PHE A 638 13.11 0.86 -32.26
N VAL A 639 13.40 -0.11 -33.12
CA VAL A 639 12.63 -0.34 -34.34
C VAL A 639 12.23 -1.79 -34.49
N THR A 640 11.15 -2.02 -35.22
CA THR A 640 10.76 -3.36 -35.67
C THR A 640 11.72 -3.85 -36.78
N PRO A 641 11.71 -5.16 -37.13
CA PRO A 641 12.47 -5.68 -38.27
C PRO A 641 12.15 -4.98 -39.61
N THR A 642 10.96 -4.38 -39.74
CA THR A 642 10.53 -3.59 -40.90
C THR A 642 10.84 -2.08 -40.76
N ALA A 643 11.73 -1.72 -39.82
CA ALA A 643 12.16 -0.35 -39.53
C ALA A 643 11.01 0.60 -39.17
N ARG A 644 9.98 0.11 -38.46
CA ARG A 644 8.98 0.98 -37.84
C ARG A 644 9.44 1.42 -36.47
N THR A 645 9.26 2.69 -36.17
CA THR A 645 9.66 3.24 -34.87
C THR A 645 8.78 2.67 -33.77
N ILE A 646 9.39 1.99 -32.81
CA ILE A 646 8.76 1.58 -31.55
C ILE A 646 8.81 2.77 -30.61
N ASP A 647 10.01 3.19 -30.19
CA ASP A 647 10.19 4.34 -29.31
C ASP A 647 11.46 5.13 -29.62
N LEU A 648 11.43 6.43 -29.31
CA LEU A 648 12.58 7.31 -29.24
C LEU A 648 13.07 7.37 -27.79
N ALA A 649 14.22 6.79 -27.53
CA ALA A 649 14.78 6.64 -26.20
C ALA A 649 16.09 7.42 -26.04
N THR A 650 16.44 7.74 -24.80
CA THR A 650 17.76 8.30 -24.45
C THR A 650 18.46 7.33 -23.53
N ALA A 651 19.73 7.01 -23.81
CA ALA A 651 20.50 6.06 -23.06
C ALA A 651 21.70 6.72 -22.37
N TYR A 652 21.91 6.39 -21.10
CA TYR A 652 23.03 6.86 -20.29
C TYR A 652 23.92 5.70 -19.87
N ILE A 653 25.19 5.74 -20.24
CA ILE A 653 26.18 4.72 -19.90
C ILE A 653 26.68 4.97 -18.47
N MET A 654 26.18 4.17 -17.54
CA MET A 654 26.62 4.17 -16.15
C MET A 654 27.85 3.25 -15.98
N ASN A 655 28.42 3.22 -14.77
CA ASN A 655 29.59 2.38 -14.47
C ASN A 655 29.34 0.89 -14.79
N SER A 656 28.29 0.30 -14.20
CA SER A 656 27.96 -1.12 -14.32
C SER A 656 26.66 -1.41 -15.06
N SER A 657 25.99 -0.38 -15.60
CA SER A 657 24.72 -0.52 -16.30
C SER A 657 24.54 0.54 -17.38
N VAL A 658 23.50 0.40 -18.20
CA VAL A 658 22.97 1.46 -19.06
C VAL A 658 21.55 1.75 -18.59
N ILE A 659 21.22 3.03 -18.39
CA ILE A 659 19.84 3.46 -18.14
C ILE A 659 19.25 3.93 -19.46
N VAL A 660 18.18 3.30 -19.90
CA VAL A 660 17.41 3.66 -21.09
C VAL A 660 16.12 4.34 -20.64
N VAL A 661 15.99 5.63 -20.92
CA VAL A 661 14.78 6.42 -20.69
C VAL A 661 13.86 6.28 -21.90
N THR A 662 12.61 5.86 -21.65
CA THR A 662 11.61 5.51 -22.67
C THR A 662 10.28 6.19 -22.37
N SER A 663 9.44 6.34 -23.40
CA SER A 663 8.10 6.92 -23.27
C SER A 663 7.21 6.13 -22.29
N PRO A 664 6.34 6.79 -21.50
CA PRO A 664 5.56 6.14 -20.44
C PRO A 664 4.74 4.92 -20.91
N SER A 665 4.09 5.03 -22.07
CA SER A 665 3.22 3.99 -22.63
C SER A 665 3.97 2.77 -23.17
N LEU A 666 5.28 2.89 -23.43
CA LEU A 666 6.07 1.86 -24.10
C LEU A 666 7.02 1.09 -23.19
N ARG A 667 7.11 1.46 -21.91
CA ARG A 667 8.02 0.82 -20.94
C ARG A 667 7.85 -0.72 -20.91
N HIS A 668 6.61 -1.20 -20.87
CA HIS A 668 6.31 -2.64 -20.74
C HIS A 668 6.60 -3.39 -22.04
N GLU A 669 6.26 -2.79 -23.18
CA GLU A 669 6.52 -3.35 -24.50
C GLU A 669 8.03 -3.44 -24.76
N LEU A 670 8.79 -2.39 -24.42
CA LEU A 670 10.23 -2.36 -24.61
C LEU A 670 10.95 -3.38 -23.73
N VAL A 671 10.60 -3.49 -22.43
CA VAL A 671 11.17 -4.52 -21.55
C VAL A 671 10.88 -5.92 -22.08
N THR A 672 9.64 -6.19 -22.48
CA THR A 672 9.25 -7.50 -23.04
C THR A 672 10.00 -7.81 -24.33
N THR A 673 10.19 -6.79 -25.17
CA THR A 673 10.92 -6.93 -26.43
C THR A 673 12.39 -7.23 -26.19
N LEU A 674 13.05 -6.48 -25.29
CA LEU A 674 14.45 -6.70 -24.95
C LEU A 674 14.64 -8.09 -24.33
N ASP A 675 13.79 -8.49 -23.37
CA ASP A 675 13.87 -9.79 -22.70
C ASP A 675 13.77 -10.96 -23.69
N LYS A 676 12.92 -10.83 -24.72
CA LYS A 676 12.78 -11.84 -25.79
C LYS A 676 14.08 -12.09 -26.58
N TYR A 677 14.96 -11.11 -26.68
CA TYR A 677 16.21 -11.21 -27.43
C TYR A 677 17.41 -11.63 -26.57
N ILE A 678 17.22 -11.89 -25.27
CA ILE A 678 18.26 -12.43 -24.41
C ILE A 678 18.35 -13.95 -24.63
N PHE A 679 19.50 -14.42 -25.13
CA PHE A 679 19.78 -15.85 -25.25
C PHE A 679 20.39 -16.40 -23.96
N PHE A 680 20.32 -17.72 -23.75
CA PHE A 680 20.81 -18.37 -22.53
C PHE A 680 22.32 -18.17 -22.24
N ALA A 681 23.10 -17.79 -23.25
CA ALA A 681 24.53 -17.50 -23.14
C ALA A 681 24.83 -16.01 -22.92
N ASP A 682 23.86 -15.12 -23.09
CA ASP A 682 24.05 -13.68 -22.94
C ASP A 682 24.10 -13.32 -21.44
N LYS A 683 25.15 -12.62 -21.02
CA LYS A 683 25.25 -12.07 -19.68
C LYS A 683 24.67 -10.67 -19.67
N VAL A 684 23.33 -10.61 -19.75
CA VAL A 684 22.56 -9.37 -19.75
C VAL A 684 21.37 -9.52 -18.82
N LYS A 685 21.11 -8.47 -18.03
CA LYS A 685 19.89 -8.35 -17.25
C LYS A 685 19.17 -7.06 -17.59
N VAL A 686 17.86 -7.16 -17.80
CA VAL A 686 16.98 -6.02 -18.08
C VAL A 686 16.01 -5.86 -16.90
N GLU A 687 16.00 -4.67 -16.28
CA GLU A 687 15.14 -4.35 -15.14
C GLU A 687 14.37 -3.05 -15.38
N ASP A 688 13.06 -3.04 -15.12
CA ASP A 688 12.30 -1.80 -14.99
C ASP A 688 12.50 -1.19 -13.60
N ILE A 689 13.16 -0.03 -13.54
CA ILE A 689 13.42 0.71 -12.29
C ILE A 689 12.53 1.94 -12.14
N THR A 690 11.48 2.07 -12.96
CA THR A 690 10.55 3.21 -13.01
C THR A 690 9.84 3.47 -11.69
N ASP A 691 9.48 2.43 -10.93
CA ASP A 691 8.78 2.63 -9.66
C ASP A 691 9.73 2.81 -8.47
N ARG A 692 11.05 2.67 -8.68
CA ARG A 692 12.12 2.77 -7.68
C ARG A 692 12.94 4.05 -7.78
N THR A 693 12.69 4.86 -8.81
CA THR A 693 13.40 6.12 -9.05
C THR A 693 12.37 7.24 -9.27
N ALA A 694 12.84 8.48 -9.27
CA ALA A 694 12.12 9.65 -9.74
C ALA A 694 12.96 10.35 -10.81
N MET A 695 12.31 11.11 -11.68
CA MET A 695 12.98 11.82 -12.76
C MET A 695 12.41 13.22 -12.90
N LEU A 696 13.27 14.23 -12.84
CA LEU A 696 12.93 15.62 -13.12
C LEU A 696 13.74 16.09 -14.33
N SER A 697 13.20 17.05 -15.08
CA SER A 697 13.96 17.75 -16.12
C SER A 697 13.92 19.25 -15.85
N ILE A 698 15.08 19.89 -15.94
CA ILE A 698 15.21 21.35 -15.95
C ILE A 698 15.56 21.79 -17.37
N ILE A 699 14.86 22.79 -17.91
CA ILE A 699 14.96 23.18 -19.33
C ILE A 699 15.04 24.69 -19.42
N GLY A 700 15.88 25.21 -20.31
CA GLY A 700 16.01 26.63 -20.63
C GLY A 700 17.43 27.16 -20.43
N PRO A 701 17.75 28.35 -20.98
CA PRO A 701 19.10 28.92 -20.98
C PRO A 701 19.67 29.21 -19.58
N LYS A 702 18.83 29.30 -18.54
CA LYS A 702 19.26 29.50 -17.14
C LYS A 702 19.35 28.21 -16.32
N SER A 703 19.09 27.06 -16.94
CA SER A 703 19.13 25.77 -16.27
C SER A 703 20.53 25.41 -15.75
N GLY A 704 21.59 25.72 -16.51
CA GLY A 704 22.97 25.53 -16.09
C GLY A 704 23.33 26.35 -14.85
N GLU A 705 23.00 27.65 -14.83
CA GLU A 705 23.24 28.55 -13.68
C GLU A 705 22.58 28.01 -12.41
N ILE A 706 21.33 27.51 -12.49
CA ILE A 706 20.64 26.91 -11.34
C ILE A 706 21.34 25.65 -10.83
N LEU A 707 21.91 24.84 -11.73
CA LEU A 707 22.66 23.63 -11.35
C LEU A 707 24.02 23.95 -10.74
N GLU A 708 24.74 24.96 -11.22
CA GLU A 708 25.96 25.46 -10.59
C GLU A 708 25.67 25.87 -9.13
N ASP A 709 24.56 26.57 -8.94
CA ASP A 709 24.04 27.01 -7.66
C ASP A 709 23.64 25.85 -6.71
N MET A 710 23.44 24.66 -7.26
CA MET A 710 23.18 23.40 -6.55
C MET A 710 24.44 22.57 -6.35
N LYS A 711 25.64 23.09 -6.68
CA LYS A 711 26.93 22.39 -6.65
C LYS A 711 27.03 21.25 -7.68
N ALA A 712 26.39 21.44 -8.83
CA ALA A 712 26.44 20.53 -9.96
C ALA A 712 27.10 21.16 -11.20
N GLU A 713 28.04 22.11 -11.02
CA GLU A 713 28.72 22.84 -12.09
C GLU A 713 29.47 21.94 -13.08
N ALA A 714 29.90 20.74 -12.65
CA ALA A 714 30.70 19.84 -13.47
C ALA A 714 29.96 19.29 -14.71
N VAL A 715 28.63 19.24 -14.70
CA VAL A 715 27.83 18.78 -15.85
C VAL A 715 27.46 19.92 -16.80
N VAL A 716 27.58 21.17 -16.36
CA VAL A 716 27.16 22.34 -17.13
C VAL A 716 28.07 22.55 -18.33
N GLY A 717 27.47 22.78 -19.51
CA GLY A 717 28.21 22.94 -20.77
C GLY A 717 28.84 21.66 -21.32
N THR A 718 28.56 20.49 -20.72
CA THR A 718 29.06 19.21 -21.24
C THR A 718 28.25 18.72 -22.45
N PRO A 719 28.85 17.90 -23.35
CA PRO A 719 28.15 17.36 -24.51
C PRO A 719 26.84 16.64 -24.13
N TYR A 720 25.85 16.70 -25.01
CA TYR A 720 24.56 16.01 -24.82
C TYR A 720 24.75 14.53 -24.48
N GLY A 721 24.00 14.04 -23.50
CA GLY A 721 24.07 12.68 -22.98
C GLY A 721 25.17 12.45 -21.93
N THR A 722 26.07 13.42 -21.72
CA THR A 722 27.06 13.34 -20.63
C THR A 722 26.34 13.27 -19.30
N ASN A 723 26.63 12.27 -18.48
CA ASN A 723 25.99 12.04 -17.19
C ASN A 723 27.02 11.88 -16.07
N MET A 724 26.70 12.44 -14.91
CA MET A 724 27.56 12.46 -13.73
C MET A 724 26.72 12.22 -12.47
N HIS A 725 27.37 11.71 -11.42
CA HIS A 725 26.77 11.49 -10.11
C HIS A 725 27.15 12.62 -9.16
N PHE A 726 26.15 13.20 -8.51
CA PHE A 726 26.29 14.24 -7.51
C PHE A 726 25.65 13.78 -6.19
N GLU A 727 26.16 14.29 -5.08
CA GLU A 727 25.53 14.14 -3.77
C GLU A 727 24.79 15.45 -3.46
N LEU A 728 23.48 15.44 -3.63
CA LEU A 728 22.62 16.59 -3.36
C LEU A 728 21.76 16.29 -2.15
N PHE A 729 21.79 17.17 -1.15
CA PHE A 729 21.04 17.00 0.09
C PHE A 729 21.34 15.69 0.85
N GLY A 730 22.56 15.15 0.69
CA GLY A 730 22.99 13.89 1.31
C GLY A 730 22.53 12.64 0.55
N GLU A 731 21.91 12.80 -0.63
CA GLU A 731 21.38 11.72 -1.44
C GLU A 731 22.00 11.72 -2.85
N PRO A 732 22.21 10.54 -3.47
CA PRO A 732 22.80 10.45 -4.79
C PRO A 732 21.80 10.85 -5.88
N VAL A 733 22.19 11.84 -6.69
CA VAL A 733 21.45 12.30 -7.87
C VAL A 733 22.32 12.16 -9.10
N THR A 734 21.80 11.47 -10.13
CA THR A 734 22.45 11.43 -11.44
C THR A 734 21.93 12.57 -12.28
N ILE A 735 22.81 13.41 -12.81
CA ILE A 735 22.44 14.53 -13.68
C ILE A 735 23.06 14.29 -15.05
N ALA A 736 22.23 14.38 -16.09
CA ALA A 736 22.65 14.23 -17.47
C ALA A 736 22.38 15.50 -18.27
N SER A 737 23.33 15.91 -19.11
CA SER A 737 23.17 16.97 -20.11
C SER A 737 22.15 16.51 -21.17
N GLY A 738 21.12 17.32 -21.37
CA GLY A 738 19.96 17.01 -22.21
C GLY A 738 18.68 16.77 -21.40
N ALA A 739 17.56 17.31 -21.90
CA ALA A 739 16.22 17.10 -21.36
C ALA A 739 15.26 16.45 -22.37
N GLY A 740 15.79 15.84 -23.43
CA GLY A 740 15.00 15.32 -24.54
C GLY A 740 14.33 16.43 -25.35
N LEU A 741 14.92 17.62 -25.42
CA LEU A 741 14.47 18.70 -26.29
C LEU A 741 15.69 19.27 -27.02
N ALA A 742 15.47 20.12 -28.02
CA ALA A 742 16.54 20.84 -28.70
C ALA A 742 17.06 21.99 -27.82
N SER A 743 16.19 22.55 -26.96
CA SER A 743 16.57 23.51 -25.93
C SER A 743 17.57 22.93 -24.94
N GLU A 744 18.44 23.79 -24.40
CA GLU A 744 19.33 23.44 -23.31
C GLU A 744 18.52 22.93 -22.11
N GLY A 745 19.00 21.89 -21.45
CA GLY A 745 18.36 21.34 -20.27
C GLY A 745 19.11 20.13 -19.75
N TYR A 746 18.67 19.65 -18.60
CA TYR A 746 19.31 18.55 -17.87
C TYR A 746 18.25 17.61 -17.31
N THR A 747 18.56 16.32 -17.30
CA THR A 747 17.73 15.26 -16.73
C THR A 747 18.33 14.81 -15.40
N LEU A 748 17.54 14.85 -14.34
CA LEU A 748 17.93 14.45 -12.99
C LEU A 748 17.21 13.15 -12.63
N ILE A 749 17.97 12.09 -12.33
CA ILE A 749 17.45 10.77 -11.91
C ILE A 749 17.90 10.50 -10.47
N MET A 750 16.94 10.22 -9.60
CA MET A 750 17.16 10.09 -8.15
C MET A 750 16.21 9.07 -7.52
N THR A 751 16.27 8.88 -6.21
CA THR A 751 15.27 8.12 -5.45
C THR A 751 13.98 8.95 -5.28
N PRO A 752 12.79 8.32 -5.15
CA PRO A 752 11.54 9.06 -4.90
C PRO A 752 11.60 9.96 -3.66
N ASP A 753 12.33 9.55 -2.63
CA ASP A 753 12.46 10.28 -1.38
C ASP A 753 13.23 11.61 -1.56
N SER A 754 14.19 11.65 -2.50
CA SER A 754 14.98 12.85 -2.80
C SER A 754 14.24 13.84 -3.70
N ALA A 755 13.24 13.38 -4.47
CA ALA A 755 12.61 14.16 -5.52
C ALA A 755 11.96 15.45 -5.03
N GLY A 756 11.33 15.41 -3.84
CA GLY A 756 10.70 16.57 -3.24
C GLY A 756 11.68 17.69 -2.91
N LEU A 757 12.80 17.35 -2.27
CA LEU A 757 13.84 18.32 -1.89
C LEU A 757 14.51 18.94 -3.10
N VAL A 758 14.80 18.12 -4.12
CA VAL A 758 15.37 18.60 -5.39
C VAL A 758 14.39 19.52 -6.12
N TRP A 759 13.11 19.14 -6.19
CA TRP A 759 12.06 20.00 -6.76
C TRP A 759 11.97 21.36 -6.06
N GLU A 760 11.84 21.38 -4.73
CA GLU A 760 11.72 22.63 -3.97
C GLU A 760 12.95 23.52 -4.13
N ASN A 761 14.16 22.95 -4.26
CA ASN A 761 15.36 23.74 -4.51
C ASN A 761 15.42 24.31 -5.92
N LEU A 762 15.05 23.53 -6.95
CA LEU A 762 15.00 24.02 -8.33
C LEU A 762 14.03 25.20 -8.43
N VAL A 763 12.83 25.06 -7.86
CA VAL A 763 11.82 26.14 -7.84
C VAL A 763 12.29 27.32 -6.98
N GLY A 764 12.84 27.08 -5.80
CA GLY A 764 13.37 28.12 -4.91
C GLY A 764 14.51 28.94 -5.50
N LYS A 765 15.22 28.38 -6.50
CA LYS A 765 16.30 29.05 -7.26
C LYS A 765 15.82 29.70 -8.56
N GLY A 766 14.51 29.71 -8.81
CA GLY A 766 13.90 30.45 -9.93
C GLY A 766 13.39 29.59 -11.08
N ALA A 767 13.51 28.26 -11.02
CA ALA A 767 12.90 27.41 -12.06
C ALA A 767 11.37 27.48 -11.97
N VAL A 768 10.72 27.79 -13.09
CA VAL A 768 9.25 27.86 -13.17
C VAL A 768 8.65 26.45 -13.26
N PRO A 769 7.71 26.06 -12.39
CA PRO A 769 7.02 24.77 -12.50
C PRO A 769 6.29 24.62 -13.84
N MET A 770 6.45 23.47 -14.49
CA MET A 770 5.82 23.14 -15.76
C MET A 770 5.03 21.82 -15.64
N GLY A 771 3.78 21.83 -16.14
CA GLY A 771 2.94 20.64 -16.26
C GLY A 771 3.00 19.99 -17.64
N GLU A 772 2.40 18.81 -17.79
CA GLU A 772 2.41 18.05 -19.05
C GLU A 772 1.72 18.78 -20.22
N ALA A 773 0.70 19.61 -19.98
CA ALA A 773 0.05 20.38 -21.02
C ALA A 773 1.00 21.40 -21.68
N ALA A 774 1.84 22.06 -20.88
CA ALA A 774 2.87 22.97 -21.36
C ALA A 774 4.03 22.22 -22.04
N TRP A 775 4.45 21.07 -21.48
CA TRP A 775 5.44 20.20 -22.11
C TRP A 775 5.00 19.72 -23.50
N GLU A 776 3.74 19.30 -23.63
CA GLU A 776 3.16 18.86 -24.89
C GLU A 776 3.17 19.97 -25.96
N LYS A 777 2.91 21.22 -25.57
CA LYS A 777 3.03 22.37 -26.48
C LYS A 777 4.50 22.65 -26.85
N LEU A 778 5.40 22.62 -25.87
CA LEU A 778 6.82 22.89 -26.08
C LEU A 778 7.48 21.87 -27.01
N ARG A 779 7.20 20.57 -26.80
CA ARG A 779 7.75 19.49 -27.64
C ARG A 779 7.24 19.58 -29.09
N ILE A 780 6.01 20.07 -29.31
CA ILE A 780 5.46 20.35 -30.65
C ILE A 780 6.22 21.49 -31.31
N LEU A 781 6.42 22.61 -30.61
CA LEU A 781 7.15 23.78 -31.12
C LEU A 781 8.60 23.44 -31.50
N GLU A 782 9.26 22.59 -30.71
CA GLU A 782 10.64 22.18 -30.99
C GLU A 782 10.73 21.03 -32.01
N GLY A 783 9.61 20.38 -32.33
CA GLY A 783 9.57 19.28 -33.29
C GLY A 783 9.99 17.93 -32.74
N ARG A 784 9.92 17.69 -31.42
CA ARG A 784 10.17 16.36 -30.85
C ARG A 784 8.98 15.42 -31.16
N PRO A 785 9.20 14.31 -31.89
CA PRO A 785 8.17 13.32 -32.17
C PRO A 785 7.74 12.55 -30.91
N SER A 786 6.47 12.15 -30.82
CA SER A 786 5.94 11.33 -29.71
C SER A 786 5.31 10.01 -30.21
N PRO A 787 5.43 8.90 -29.45
CA PRO A 787 4.66 7.68 -29.68
C PRO A 787 3.16 7.92 -29.76
N GLY A 788 2.50 7.21 -30.67
CA GLY A 788 1.05 7.31 -30.91
C GLY A 788 0.61 8.55 -31.69
N LYS A 789 1.52 9.50 -31.93
CA LYS A 789 1.29 10.71 -32.74
C LYS A 789 2.16 10.69 -33.99
N GLU A 790 3.40 11.16 -33.88
CA GLU A 790 4.37 11.18 -34.98
C GLU A 790 5.08 9.83 -35.16
N LEU A 791 5.27 9.09 -34.06
CA LEU A 791 5.91 7.77 -34.07
C LEU A 791 4.83 6.70 -34.04
N THR A 792 4.49 6.17 -35.22
CA THR A 792 3.51 5.10 -35.41
C THR A 792 4.08 4.01 -36.32
N GLY A 793 3.36 2.89 -36.46
CA GLY A 793 3.70 1.82 -37.40
C GLY A 793 3.69 2.22 -38.89
N ASP A 794 3.26 3.44 -39.21
CA ASP A 794 3.19 3.94 -40.59
C ASP A 794 4.50 4.57 -41.05
N TYR A 795 5.31 5.06 -40.11
CA TYR A 795 6.49 5.89 -40.40
C TYR A 795 7.77 5.20 -39.92
N ASN A 796 8.83 5.38 -40.69
CA ASN A 796 10.18 4.96 -40.27
C ASN A 796 10.96 6.13 -39.62
N PRO A 797 12.04 5.86 -38.88
CA PRO A 797 12.81 6.90 -38.19
C PRO A 797 13.35 8.02 -39.09
N LEU A 798 13.67 7.74 -40.36
CA LEU A 798 14.17 8.75 -41.30
C LEU A 798 13.06 9.72 -41.73
N GLU A 799 11.85 9.20 -41.96
CA GLU A 799 10.66 10.01 -42.26
C GLU A 799 10.31 10.89 -41.06
N ALA A 800 10.47 10.36 -39.84
CA ALA A 800 10.26 11.07 -38.58
C ALA A 800 11.36 12.10 -38.25
N GLY A 801 12.39 12.28 -39.10
CA GLY A 801 13.45 13.26 -38.90
C GLY A 801 14.48 12.89 -37.83
N LEU A 802 14.61 11.61 -37.48
CA LEU A 802 15.50 11.12 -36.41
C LEU A 802 16.89 10.68 -36.91
N TRP A 803 17.40 11.31 -37.97
CA TRP A 803 18.63 10.90 -38.65
C TRP A 803 19.84 10.85 -37.71
N LYS A 804 20.00 11.84 -36.82
CA LYS A 804 21.09 11.90 -35.82
C LYS A 804 21.13 10.72 -34.83
N THR A 805 20.05 9.94 -34.73
CA THR A 805 19.93 8.81 -33.78
C THR A 805 20.30 7.46 -34.40
N ILE A 806 20.69 7.46 -35.68
CA ILE A 806 20.88 6.24 -36.48
C ILE A 806 22.34 6.14 -36.92
N SER A 807 23.00 5.05 -36.53
CA SER A 807 24.30 4.69 -37.10
C SER A 807 24.11 3.65 -38.19
N LEU A 808 24.46 3.99 -39.43
CA LEU A 808 24.41 3.06 -40.56
C LEU A 808 25.63 2.13 -40.62
N THR A 809 26.73 2.51 -39.99
CA THR A 809 28.04 1.86 -40.16
C THR A 809 28.38 0.87 -39.06
N LYS A 810 27.66 0.89 -37.94
CA LYS A 810 28.00 0.11 -36.73
C LYS A 810 27.81 -1.42 -36.84
N GLY A 811 27.09 -1.90 -37.84
CA GLY A 811 26.81 -3.35 -38.03
C GLY A 811 25.36 -3.74 -37.72
N CYS A 812 25.05 -5.04 -37.87
CA CYS A 812 23.70 -5.60 -37.93
C CYS A 812 22.84 -5.37 -36.68
N TYR A 813 22.02 -4.32 -36.70
CA TYR A 813 20.92 -4.12 -35.74
C TYR A 813 19.55 -4.38 -36.40
N ILE A 814 18.52 -4.58 -35.58
CA ILE A 814 17.15 -4.83 -36.05
C ILE A 814 16.69 -3.69 -36.98
N GLY A 815 16.21 -4.04 -38.18
CA GLY A 815 15.68 -3.07 -39.14
C GLY A 815 16.73 -2.29 -39.95
N GLN A 816 18.03 -2.51 -39.73
CA GLN A 816 19.09 -1.80 -40.46
C GLN A 816 19.00 -1.96 -41.98
N GLU A 817 18.79 -3.19 -42.48
CA GLU A 817 18.72 -3.43 -43.93
C GLU A 817 17.59 -2.61 -44.57
N THR A 818 16.43 -2.54 -43.91
CA THR A 818 15.29 -1.76 -44.38
C THR A 818 15.64 -0.26 -44.41
N ILE A 819 16.26 0.28 -43.36
CA ILE A 819 16.72 1.68 -43.32
C ILE A 819 17.76 1.95 -44.43
N ALA A 820 18.74 1.07 -44.58
CA ALA A 820 19.79 1.18 -45.59
C ALA A 820 19.24 1.13 -47.02
N ARG A 821 18.21 0.32 -47.28
CA ARG A 821 17.52 0.27 -48.58
C ARG A 821 16.73 1.55 -48.84
N VAL A 822 16.06 2.11 -47.83
CA VAL A 822 15.36 3.39 -47.96
C VAL A 822 16.32 4.49 -48.40
N ILE A 823 17.54 4.51 -47.85
CA ILE A 823 18.57 5.50 -48.22
C ILE A 823 19.15 5.18 -49.61
N THR A 824 19.59 3.94 -49.84
CA THR A 824 20.24 3.52 -51.10
C THR A 824 19.35 3.76 -52.32
N TYR A 825 18.04 3.53 -52.20
CA TYR A 825 17.08 3.71 -53.30
C TYR A 825 16.36 5.06 -53.28
N ASP A 826 16.78 5.98 -52.40
CA ASP A 826 16.12 7.27 -52.19
C ASP A 826 14.59 7.16 -52.01
N ALA A 827 14.15 6.10 -51.31
CA ALA A 827 12.75 5.67 -51.23
C ALA A 827 11.95 6.38 -50.11
N LEU A 828 12.45 7.51 -49.59
CA LEU A 828 11.76 8.37 -48.64
C LEU A 828 10.55 9.03 -49.30
N LYS A 829 9.34 8.64 -48.89
CA LYS A 829 8.09 9.11 -49.49
C LYS A 829 7.60 10.43 -48.89
N GLN A 830 7.86 10.62 -47.60
CA GLN A 830 7.33 11.73 -46.81
C GLN A 830 8.26 12.05 -45.65
N GLN A 831 8.07 13.22 -45.06
CA GLN A 831 8.91 13.72 -43.98
C GLN A 831 8.05 14.49 -42.98
N LEU A 832 8.39 14.41 -41.69
CA LEU A 832 7.74 15.15 -40.63
C LEU A 832 8.21 16.61 -40.63
N TRP A 833 7.32 17.59 -40.55
CA TRP A 833 7.64 19.02 -40.58
C TRP A 833 6.89 19.80 -39.48
N GLY A 834 7.40 20.98 -39.15
CA GLY A 834 6.65 22.01 -38.44
C GLY A 834 5.68 22.73 -39.38
N LEU A 835 4.57 23.19 -38.82
CA LEU A 835 3.50 23.89 -39.54
C LEU A 835 3.08 25.11 -38.74
N GLU A 836 3.36 26.30 -39.25
CA GLU A 836 2.79 27.55 -38.74
C GLU A 836 1.43 27.76 -39.40
N LEU A 837 0.37 27.85 -38.60
CA LEU A 837 -1.01 27.93 -39.09
C LEU A 837 -1.63 29.28 -38.71
N GLU A 838 -2.55 29.77 -39.53
CA GLU A 838 -3.31 31.02 -39.26
C GLU A 838 -4.47 30.82 -38.28
N GLY A 839 -4.78 29.59 -37.88
CA GLY A 839 -5.97 29.23 -37.12
C GLY A 839 -5.93 27.81 -36.55
N LEU A 840 -7.03 27.43 -35.89
CA LEU A 840 -7.20 26.10 -35.29
C LEU A 840 -7.18 24.99 -36.34
N ALA A 841 -6.56 23.87 -35.99
CA ALA A 841 -6.59 22.65 -36.79
C ALA A 841 -6.61 21.42 -35.87
N GLU A 842 -7.33 20.38 -36.30
CA GLU A 842 -7.42 19.12 -35.55
C GLU A 842 -6.35 18.12 -36.01
N PRO A 843 -5.57 17.51 -35.11
CA PRO A 843 -4.71 16.38 -35.45
C PRO A 843 -5.48 15.29 -36.18
N GLY A 844 -4.89 14.75 -37.25
CA GLY A 844 -5.54 13.82 -38.16
C GLY A 844 -6.04 14.45 -39.45
N THR A 845 -6.19 15.77 -39.48
CA THR A 845 -6.63 16.51 -40.67
C THR A 845 -5.66 16.37 -41.84
N ILE A 846 -6.21 16.26 -43.05
CA ILE A 846 -5.44 16.18 -44.29
C ILE A 846 -4.80 17.55 -44.58
N ILE A 847 -3.52 17.53 -44.96
CA ILE A 847 -2.79 18.70 -45.44
C ILE A 847 -2.91 18.73 -46.97
N THR A 848 -3.36 19.86 -47.52
CA THR A 848 -3.41 20.11 -48.97
C THR A 848 -2.47 21.23 -49.40
N ALA A 849 -2.02 21.20 -50.65
CA ALA A 849 -1.25 22.31 -51.22
C ALA A 849 -2.18 23.51 -51.45
N ALA A 850 -1.79 24.70 -50.96
CA ALA A 850 -2.65 25.89 -50.98
C ALA A 850 -3.09 26.33 -52.40
N ASN A 851 -2.33 25.97 -53.43
CA ASN A 851 -2.57 26.41 -54.82
C ASN A 851 -3.34 25.40 -55.68
N SER A 852 -3.45 24.14 -55.25
CA SER A 852 -4.02 23.06 -56.07
C SER A 852 -5.02 22.17 -55.34
N ASP A 853 -5.24 22.38 -54.03
CA ASP A 853 -6.02 21.50 -53.15
C ASP A 853 -5.60 20.02 -53.19
N GLU A 854 -4.43 19.71 -53.75
CA GLU A 854 -3.90 18.36 -53.81
C GLU A 854 -3.55 17.88 -52.40
N LYS A 855 -3.90 16.64 -52.05
CA LYS A 855 -3.48 16.02 -50.80
C LYS A 855 -1.97 15.80 -50.75
N VAL A 856 -1.29 16.53 -49.86
CA VAL A 856 0.16 16.48 -49.67
C VAL A 856 0.60 15.87 -48.36
N GLY A 857 -0.28 15.72 -47.37
CA GLY A 857 0.14 15.24 -46.06
C GLY A 857 -0.97 14.99 -45.05
N LYS A 858 -0.56 14.84 -43.79
CA LYS A 858 -1.46 14.69 -42.63
C LYS A 858 -0.87 15.39 -41.40
N LEU A 859 -1.68 16.18 -40.71
CA LEU A 859 -1.35 16.79 -39.42
C LEU A 859 -1.38 15.70 -38.34
N THR A 860 -0.36 15.64 -37.49
CA THR A 860 -0.23 14.62 -36.43
C THR A 860 -0.31 15.20 -35.02
N SER A 861 0.12 16.45 -34.82
CA SER A 861 0.01 17.17 -33.55
C SER A 861 -0.30 18.64 -33.78
N PHE A 862 -0.90 19.28 -32.78
CA PHE A 862 -1.28 20.69 -32.83
C PHE A 862 -1.14 21.33 -31.44
N ALA A 863 -0.66 22.56 -31.40
CA ALA A 863 -0.51 23.37 -30.20
C ALA A 863 -0.93 24.82 -30.49
N GLU A 864 -1.70 25.39 -29.58
CA GLU A 864 -1.97 26.82 -29.52
C GLU A 864 -1.20 27.42 -28.35
N VAL A 865 -0.39 28.45 -28.64
CA VAL A 865 0.41 29.18 -27.65
C VAL A 865 0.32 30.66 -27.94
N ASP A 866 -0.28 31.42 -27.02
CA ASP A 866 -0.41 32.88 -27.11
C ASP A 866 -1.01 33.36 -28.45
N GLY A 867 -2.09 32.72 -28.89
CA GLY A 867 -2.77 33.01 -30.15
C GLY A 867 -2.00 32.63 -31.42
N LYS A 868 -0.83 31.98 -31.29
CA LYS A 868 -0.11 31.36 -32.41
C LYS A 868 -0.46 29.88 -32.49
N PHE A 869 -0.70 29.41 -33.71
CA PHE A 869 -1.10 28.03 -33.98
C PHE A 869 0.05 27.30 -34.66
N PHE A 870 0.51 26.22 -34.04
CA PHE A 870 1.63 25.43 -34.55
C PHE A 870 1.27 23.96 -34.57
N GLY A 871 1.76 23.22 -35.55
CA GLY A 871 1.55 21.78 -35.65
C GLY A 871 2.76 21.02 -36.12
N LEU A 872 2.69 19.70 -35.95
CA LEU A 872 3.59 18.75 -36.62
C LEU A 872 2.78 17.93 -37.60
N GLY A 873 3.35 17.65 -38.78
CA GLY A 873 2.67 16.83 -39.78
C GLY A 873 3.62 16.23 -40.81
N TYR A 874 3.22 15.10 -41.38
CA TYR A 874 3.96 14.46 -42.46
C TYR A 874 3.55 15.05 -43.81
N ILE A 875 4.55 15.43 -44.60
CA ILE A 875 4.37 15.99 -45.96
C ILE A 875 5.12 15.10 -46.95
N LYS A 876 4.46 14.78 -48.06
CA LYS A 876 5.08 14.04 -49.17
C LYS A 876 6.28 14.79 -49.71
N ARG A 877 7.40 14.10 -49.87
CA ARG A 877 8.65 14.69 -50.39
C ARG A 877 8.50 15.25 -51.81
N THR A 878 7.61 14.67 -52.60
CA THR A 878 7.29 15.16 -53.97
C THR A 878 6.50 16.46 -53.99
N ALA A 879 5.88 16.85 -52.87
CA ALA A 879 5.02 18.03 -52.79
C ALA A 879 5.78 19.30 -52.43
N GLY A 880 6.89 19.18 -51.67
CA GLY A 880 7.70 20.31 -51.22
C GLY A 880 8.26 20.08 -49.81
N GLY A 881 8.81 21.15 -49.22
CA GLY A 881 9.39 21.17 -47.88
C GLY A 881 9.25 22.57 -47.27
N GLU A 882 10.26 23.04 -46.54
CA GLU A 882 10.29 24.38 -45.94
C GLU A 882 9.85 25.48 -46.93
N GLY A 883 9.03 26.41 -46.43
CA GLY A 883 8.49 27.53 -47.20
C GLY A 883 7.27 27.19 -48.07
N MET A 884 6.87 25.92 -48.15
CA MET A 884 5.67 25.51 -48.87
C MET A 884 4.41 26.03 -48.18
N GLN A 885 3.50 26.65 -48.94
CA GLN A 885 2.18 27.03 -48.45
C GLN A 885 1.20 25.85 -48.51
N VAL A 886 0.50 25.64 -47.40
CA VAL A 886 -0.44 24.52 -47.23
C VAL A 886 -1.77 25.01 -46.67
N SER A 887 -2.80 24.18 -46.80
CA SER A 887 -4.08 24.34 -46.12
C SER A 887 -4.37 23.09 -45.29
N VAL A 888 -4.84 23.29 -44.05
CA VAL A 888 -5.20 22.22 -43.11
C VAL A 888 -6.57 22.51 -42.56
N GLY A 889 -7.58 21.73 -42.99
CA GLY A 889 -8.96 21.92 -42.53
C GLY A 889 -9.56 23.29 -42.93
N GLY A 890 -9.04 23.93 -43.99
CA GLY A 890 -9.47 25.26 -44.43
C GLY A 890 -8.64 26.42 -43.86
N THR A 891 -7.76 26.15 -42.90
CA THR A 891 -6.81 27.11 -42.35
C THR A 891 -5.52 27.11 -43.18
N LYS A 892 -5.05 28.28 -43.61
CA LYS A 892 -3.77 28.41 -44.32
C LYS A 892 -2.59 28.25 -43.36
N GLY A 893 -1.47 27.80 -43.90
CA GLY A 893 -0.24 27.70 -43.15
C GLY A 893 1.01 27.58 -44.00
N LEU A 894 2.14 27.58 -43.31
CA LEU A 894 3.48 27.51 -43.86
C LEU A 894 4.22 26.32 -43.27
N VAL A 895 4.89 25.55 -44.13
CA VAL A 895 5.81 24.50 -43.72
C VAL A 895 7.11 25.13 -43.24
N VAL A 896 7.55 24.81 -42.03
CA VAL A 896 8.76 25.37 -41.41
C VAL A 896 9.68 24.27 -40.88
N GLU A 897 10.97 24.58 -40.80
CA GLU A 897 11.92 23.73 -40.07
C GLU A 897 11.73 23.86 -38.55
N VAL A 898 12.09 22.79 -37.84
CA VAL A 898 11.98 22.70 -36.38
C VAL A 898 13.28 22.16 -35.78
N PRO A 899 13.72 22.68 -34.63
CA PRO A 899 15.10 22.53 -34.15
C PRO A 899 15.48 21.11 -33.75
N TYR A 900 14.52 20.25 -33.37
CA TYR A 900 14.82 18.88 -32.96
C TYR A 900 15.09 17.95 -34.14
N LEU A 901 14.42 18.17 -35.28
CA LEU A 901 14.45 17.28 -36.43
C LEU A 901 15.73 17.46 -37.24
N THR A 902 16.18 16.36 -37.83
CA THR A 902 17.35 16.30 -38.72
C THR A 902 16.96 15.65 -40.04
N ARG A 903 17.59 16.07 -41.15
CA ARG A 903 17.24 15.63 -42.50
C ARG A 903 18.32 14.83 -43.20
N SER A 904 19.51 14.80 -42.62
CA SER A 904 20.68 14.10 -43.12
C SER A 904 21.46 13.55 -41.94
N LEU A 905 22.33 12.58 -42.23
CA LEU A 905 23.39 12.23 -41.29
C LEU A 905 24.32 13.43 -41.20
N THR A 906 24.41 14.05 -40.04
CA THR A 906 25.52 14.96 -39.71
C THR A 906 26.83 14.20 -39.91
N GLN A 907 27.73 14.75 -40.73
CA GLN A 907 29.07 14.21 -40.96
C GLN A 907 29.92 14.22 -39.70
#